data_AF-A0A8S3SE28-F1
#
_entry.id   AF-A0A8S3SE28-F1
#
_cell.length_a   1.000
_cell.length_b   1.000
_cell.length_c   1.000
_cell.angle_alpha   90.00
_cell.angle_beta   90.00
_cell.angle_gamma   90.00
#
_symmetry.space_group_name_H-M   'P 1'
#
loop_
_entity.id
_entity.type
_entity.pdbx_description
1 polymer ?
#
loop_
_entity_poly.entity_id
_entity_poly.type
_entity_poly.pdbx_seq_one_letter_code
_entity_poly.pdbx_strand_id
1 'polypeptide(L)'
;MASKDSYGIVEWYGNGNGHRCGYCKSPNGNISDGMWAHALTVQNYQDLIDRGWRRSGKYCYKPLMNKTCCPHYTIKMEALNFRMNKSHKKIIKQVNKYLIHGIKPGEVKGQDQDGARDAPHLEAGNVPEGETPTVEGETTPGVENTETLSPPKPETMKDCSMDISKSEEASKSKKEIRKGQGADPNKPPCRKAKDIRMELKKKKLLAAGKDPQEVEEMFQKKNNSTDGVKTLEDYLNEPSNTEKCAHKLEIKLVRSNPRSQEFEDSFKESHSVYHSYQMKIHGDPPSKPSEAQYTRFLCDSPLEETKGEDKTHGRVSMGYGSFHQHYILDGKIIAVGVVDILPHCISSVYLYYHPDYSFLALGTYTALHSRNLYSLTEIAFTRSLNKMDQELKYYYMGYYIHSCPKMVYKGQYYPSLLLCPETYTWQPIEKCRPKLDQNRYSRLAPEGVEDENLNVPDDQITILFMRQLMNYTIYTQLNPKAKDAKAVKKILISQAAVYFKSEEGGERILCVTFGFFFLVLAMGILVIDEKILEFGLEPGYQNFSEGAESFLKQQGIDSQGPITLMTFKIILAIICSITGALLTFPGLRYAKVHLDTLNYKTLGNYSWSDLAGENAHNYFEGKSMSAQAMFTERGKSTGDAVSDTTAQFTWAVSNLRQVFSPTWYRGLFGFLTWWMTTAWFTSTTFGLYYYSRVATQ
;
A
#
# COMPACT_ATOMS: atom_id res chain seq x y z
N MET A 1 -25.81 1.16 -24.66
CA MET A 1 -26.11 -0.18 -25.21
C MET A 1 -24.82 -0.68 -25.86
N ALA A 2 -23.96 -1.34 -25.06
CA ALA A 2 -22.77 -2.02 -25.56
C ALA A 2 -23.17 -3.38 -26.15
N SER A 3 -22.38 -3.89 -27.10
CA SER A 3 -22.61 -5.19 -27.73
C SER A 3 -22.76 -6.28 -26.66
N LYS A 4 -23.80 -7.10 -26.83
CA LYS A 4 -23.90 -8.39 -26.14
C LYS A 4 -22.64 -9.19 -26.50
N ASP A 5 -22.03 -9.82 -25.50
CA ASP A 5 -21.04 -10.91 -25.62
C ASP A 5 -19.55 -10.56 -25.58
N SER A 6 -19.11 -9.70 -24.66
CA SER A 6 -17.73 -9.75 -24.17
C SER A 6 -17.64 -9.54 -22.66
N TYR A 7 -17.35 -10.61 -21.93
CA TYR A 7 -17.20 -10.60 -20.47
C TYR A 7 -15.72 -10.52 -20.08
N GLY A 8 -15.41 -9.67 -19.11
CA GLY A 8 -14.12 -9.73 -18.42
C GLY A 8 -14.08 -10.92 -17.46
N ILE A 9 -13.00 -11.69 -17.48
CA ILE A 9 -12.78 -12.83 -16.60
C ILE A 9 -11.72 -12.45 -15.55
N VAL A 10 -12.14 -12.39 -14.30
CA VAL A 10 -11.28 -12.03 -13.17
C VAL A 10 -11.40 -13.05 -12.04
N GLU A 11 -10.31 -13.25 -11.32
CA GLU A 11 -10.23 -14.04 -10.10
C GLU A 11 -9.91 -13.11 -8.92
N TRP A 12 -10.79 -13.07 -7.93
CA TRP A 12 -10.67 -12.17 -6.78
C TRP A 12 -9.83 -12.80 -5.65
N TYR A 13 -8.86 -12.06 -5.10
CA TYR A 13 -8.03 -12.53 -3.98
C TYR A 13 -8.25 -11.79 -2.66
N GLY A 14 -8.99 -10.67 -2.66
CA GLY A 14 -9.24 -9.87 -1.45
C GLY A 14 -8.02 -9.09 -0.96
N ASN A 15 -8.02 -8.70 0.32
CA ASN A 15 -6.92 -7.96 0.94
C ASN A 15 -5.88 -8.90 1.58
N GLY A 16 -4.60 -8.59 1.36
CA GLY A 16 -3.49 -9.23 2.06
C GLY A 16 -3.15 -8.55 3.39
N ASN A 17 -2.23 -9.14 4.15
CA ASN A 17 -1.72 -8.64 5.44
C ASN A 17 -0.87 -7.35 5.35
N GLY A 18 -0.91 -6.66 4.21
CA GLY A 18 -0.07 -5.51 3.89
C GLY A 18 1.36 -5.90 3.49
N HIS A 19 2.01 -5.00 2.75
CA HIS A 19 3.39 -5.14 2.32
C HIS A 19 4.18 -3.86 2.60
N ARG A 20 5.50 -3.95 2.41
CA ARG A 20 6.40 -2.82 2.57
C ARG A 20 5.99 -1.69 1.64
N CYS A 21 5.75 -0.51 2.20
CA CYS A 21 5.37 0.64 1.42
C CYS A 21 6.55 1.14 0.58
N GLY A 22 6.35 1.25 -0.74
CA GLY A 22 7.37 1.75 -1.67
C GLY A 22 7.80 3.20 -1.39
N TYR A 23 6.94 3.99 -0.74
CA TYR A 23 7.12 5.44 -0.52
C TYR A 23 7.64 5.74 0.89
N CYS A 24 6.87 5.41 1.93
CA CYS A 24 7.24 5.67 3.33
C CYS A 24 8.18 4.61 3.92
N LYS A 25 8.48 3.52 3.18
CA LYS A 25 9.29 2.36 3.60
C LYS A 25 8.79 1.58 4.82
N SER A 26 7.63 1.93 5.38
CA SER A 26 6.96 1.17 6.44
C SER A 26 6.76 -0.30 6.05
N PRO A 27 7.06 -1.27 6.94
CA PRO A 27 7.08 -2.70 6.60
C PRO A 27 5.72 -3.29 6.22
N ASN A 28 4.62 -2.82 6.83
CA ASN A 28 3.26 -3.26 6.53
C ASN A 28 2.36 -2.07 6.12
N GLY A 29 2.97 -1.09 5.46
CA GLY A 29 2.34 0.21 5.20
C GLY A 29 1.48 0.30 3.93
N ASN A 30 1.53 -0.69 3.04
CA ASN A 30 0.76 -0.70 1.79
C ASN A 30 -0.24 -1.86 1.79
N ILE A 31 -1.54 -1.55 1.75
CA ILE A 31 -2.62 -2.51 1.79
C ILE A 31 -3.54 -2.24 0.60
N SER A 32 -3.82 -3.27 -0.19
CA SER A 32 -4.69 -3.19 -1.37
C SER A 32 -5.53 -4.44 -1.49
N ASP A 33 -6.71 -4.30 -2.09
CA ASP A 33 -7.42 -5.42 -2.67
C ASP A 33 -6.78 -5.81 -4.00
N GLY A 34 -6.81 -7.10 -4.32
CA GLY A 34 -6.20 -7.67 -5.52
C GLY A 34 -7.12 -8.62 -6.27
N MET A 35 -6.95 -8.64 -7.59
CA MET A 35 -7.55 -9.65 -8.48
C MET A 35 -6.59 -9.99 -9.61
N TRP A 36 -6.62 -11.25 -10.08
CA TRP A 36 -5.99 -11.63 -11.33
C TRP A 36 -6.98 -11.47 -12.48
N ALA A 37 -6.64 -10.66 -13.47
CA ALA A 37 -7.43 -10.50 -14.67
C ALA A 37 -6.93 -11.47 -15.74
N HIS A 38 -7.72 -12.48 -16.07
CA HIS A 38 -7.40 -13.42 -17.14
C HIS A 38 -7.63 -12.76 -18.51
N ALA A 39 -8.74 -12.03 -18.63
CA ALA A 39 -9.15 -11.28 -19.81
C ALA A 39 -10.02 -10.08 -19.40
N LEU A 40 -9.83 -8.93 -20.03
CA LEU A 40 -10.63 -7.72 -19.83
C LEU A 40 -10.81 -7.00 -21.17
N THR A 41 -12.02 -6.52 -21.42
CA THR A 41 -12.22 -5.51 -22.45
C THR A 41 -11.59 -4.20 -22.00
N VAL A 42 -11.25 -3.36 -22.98
CA VAL A 42 -10.74 -2.02 -22.73
C VAL A 42 -11.76 -1.14 -22.01
N GLN A 43 -13.05 -1.35 -22.24
CA GLN A 43 -14.13 -0.66 -21.51
C GLN A 43 -14.22 -1.12 -20.06
N ASN A 44 -14.19 -2.44 -19.79
CA ASN A 44 -14.19 -2.95 -18.41
C ASN A 44 -13.00 -2.40 -17.61
N TYR A 45 -11.82 -2.29 -18.25
CA TYR A 45 -10.68 -1.70 -17.58
C TYR A 45 -10.77 -0.18 -17.42
N GLN A 46 -11.37 0.54 -18.38
CA GLN A 46 -11.71 1.97 -18.23
C GLN A 46 -12.58 2.20 -16.98
N ASP A 47 -13.63 1.40 -16.80
CA ASP A 47 -14.53 1.49 -15.65
C ASP A 47 -13.79 1.18 -14.33
N LEU A 48 -12.86 0.21 -14.35
CA LEU A 48 -12.01 -0.11 -13.20
C LEU A 48 -11.08 1.05 -12.82
N ILE A 49 -10.36 1.64 -13.77
CA ILE A 49 -9.41 2.73 -13.46
C ILE A 49 -10.12 4.00 -12.97
N ASP A 50 -11.37 4.20 -13.41
CA ASP A 50 -12.27 5.27 -12.98
C ASP A 50 -12.80 5.05 -11.56
N ARG A 51 -12.67 3.83 -11.04
CA ARG A 51 -12.94 3.49 -9.63
C ARG A 51 -11.68 3.26 -8.80
N GLY A 52 -10.52 3.69 -9.32
CA GLY A 52 -9.24 3.71 -8.60
C GLY A 52 -8.40 2.45 -8.71
N TRP A 53 -8.81 1.47 -9.52
CA TRP A 53 -8.00 0.28 -9.80
C TRP A 53 -6.82 0.60 -10.70
N ARG A 54 -5.75 -0.18 -10.59
CA ARG A 54 -4.59 -0.17 -11.49
C ARG A 54 -4.13 -1.59 -11.75
N ARG A 55 -3.29 -1.78 -12.76
CA ARG A 55 -2.72 -3.08 -13.08
C ARG A 55 -1.20 -3.07 -13.11
N SER A 56 -0.62 -4.26 -12.91
CA SER A 56 0.77 -4.58 -13.18
C SER A 56 0.78 -5.97 -13.82
N GLY A 57 1.09 -6.02 -15.11
CA GLY A 57 0.77 -7.20 -15.90
C GLY A 57 -0.72 -7.48 -15.94
N LYS A 58 -1.07 -8.73 -15.62
CA LYS A 58 -2.44 -9.24 -15.41
C LYS A 58 -2.98 -9.05 -14.00
N TYR A 59 -2.17 -8.62 -13.04
CA TYR A 59 -2.63 -8.39 -11.67
C TYR A 59 -3.23 -6.98 -11.55
N CYS A 60 -4.51 -6.90 -11.18
CA CYS A 60 -5.20 -5.65 -10.89
C CYS A 60 -5.31 -5.44 -9.38
N TYR A 61 -5.10 -4.21 -8.92
CA TYR A 61 -5.10 -3.86 -7.50
C TYR A 61 -5.73 -2.50 -7.23
N LYS A 62 -6.29 -2.36 -6.03
CA LYS A 62 -6.86 -1.10 -5.53
C LYS A 62 -6.42 -0.85 -4.09
N PRO A 63 -5.62 0.20 -3.81
CA PRO A 63 -5.19 0.52 -2.46
C PRO A 63 -6.36 0.86 -1.53
N LEU A 64 -6.33 0.31 -0.31
CA LEU A 64 -7.22 0.68 0.79
C LEU A 64 -6.68 1.96 1.42
N MET A 65 -7.14 3.10 0.89
CA MET A 65 -6.58 4.43 1.16
C MET A 65 -6.70 4.88 2.63
N ASN A 66 -7.68 4.38 3.38
CA ASN A 66 -7.84 4.64 4.81
C ASN A 66 -6.94 3.78 5.71
N LYS A 67 -6.34 2.70 5.17
CA LYS A 67 -5.43 1.79 5.91
C LYS A 67 -3.97 1.96 5.53
N THR A 68 -3.69 2.33 4.28
CA THR A 68 -2.33 2.51 3.75
C THR A 68 -1.65 3.76 4.31
N CYS A 69 -0.35 3.70 4.64
CA CYS A 69 0.42 4.84 5.21
C CYS A 69 0.46 6.08 4.27
N CYS A 70 0.43 5.83 2.96
CA CYS A 70 0.52 6.80 1.88
C CYS A 70 -0.69 6.65 0.94
N PRO A 71 -1.79 7.38 1.17
CA PRO A 71 -3.00 7.24 0.36
C PRO A 71 -2.77 7.55 -1.12
N HIS A 72 -3.27 6.67 -1.99
CA HIS A 72 -3.04 6.67 -3.43
C HIS A 72 -4.25 7.26 -4.16
N TYR A 73 -4.29 8.58 -4.33
CA TYR A 73 -5.37 9.22 -5.08
C TYR A 73 -5.14 9.07 -6.57
N THR A 74 -6.09 8.47 -7.29
CA THR A 74 -6.05 8.45 -8.75
C THR A 74 -6.08 9.88 -9.29
N ILE A 75 -5.15 10.19 -10.20
CA ILE A 75 -5.04 11.51 -10.83
C ILE A 75 -5.14 11.40 -12.35
N LYS A 76 -5.95 12.27 -12.93
CA LYS A 76 -6.03 12.48 -14.37
C LYS A 76 -5.98 13.96 -14.72
N MET A 77 -5.76 14.25 -15.99
CA MET A 77 -5.78 15.61 -16.50
C MET A 77 -6.45 15.63 -17.89
N GLU A 78 -7.15 16.70 -18.22
CA GLU A 78 -7.79 16.85 -19.53
C GLU A 78 -6.79 17.39 -20.54
N ALA A 79 -6.31 16.51 -21.45
CA ALA A 79 -5.16 16.79 -22.31
C ALA A 79 -5.41 17.97 -23.24
N LEU A 80 -6.63 18.12 -23.76
CA LEU A 80 -7.01 19.22 -24.65
C LEU A 80 -6.80 20.59 -23.98
N ASN A 81 -7.11 20.69 -22.69
CA ASN A 81 -7.01 21.92 -21.92
C ASN A 81 -5.65 22.12 -21.22
N PHE A 82 -4.67 21.24 -21.49
CA PHE A 82 -3.34 21.31 -20.89
C PHE A 82 -2.65 22.66 -21.14
N ARG A 83 -2.15 23.28 -20.07
CA ARG A 83 -1.39 24.54 -20.11
C ARG A 83 0.05 24.32 -19.70
N MET A 84 0.99 24.58 -20.62
CA MET A 84 2.42 24.54 -20.31
C MET A 84 2.82 25.68 -19.36
N ASN A 85 3.50 25.32 -18.27
CA ASN A 85 4.15 26.28 -17.38
C ASN A 85 5.59 26.59 -17.85
N LYS A 86 6.27 27.55 -17.18
CA LYS A 86 7.67 27.91 -17.48
C LYS A 86 8.63 26.73 -17.31
N SER A 87 8.31 25.84 -16.37
CA SER A 87 9.05 24.62 -16.11
C SER A 87 9.05 23.75 -17.36
N HIS A 88 7.88 23.29 -17.84
CA HIS A 88 7.71 22.45 -19.03
C HIS A 88 8.45 23.01 -20.26
N LYS A 89 8.31 24.31 -20.54
CA LYS A 89 8.99 24.97 -21.66
C LYS A 89 10.52 24.90 -21.54
N LYS A 90 11.07 24.96 -20.33
CA LYS A 90 12.52 24.89 -20.09
C LYS A 90 13.10 23.52 -20.48
N ILE A 91 12.40 22.41 -20.16
CA ILE A 91 12.85 21.05 -20.52
C ILE A 91 12.80 20.85 -22.00
N ILE A 92 11.68 21.17 -22.64
CA ILE A 92 11.57 20.91 -24.07
C ILE A 92 12.67 21.68 -24.80
N LYS A 93 12.94 22.93 -24.42
CA LYS A 93 14.08 23.69 -24.96
C LYS A 93 15.45 23.06 -24.66
N GLN A 94 15.64 22.49 -23.48
CA GLN A 94 16.87 21.80 -23.10
C GLN A 94 17.08 20.53 -23.92
N VAL A 95 16.02 19.75 -24.13
CA VAL A 95 16.02 18.56 -24.99
C VAL A 95 16.24 18.97 -26.43
N ASN A 96 15.52 19.96 -26.95
CA ASN A 96 15.69 20.47 -28.31
C ASN A 96 17.12 20.99 -28.54
N LYS A 97 17.72 21.66 -27.56
CA LYS A 97 19.12 22.09 -27.65
C LYS A 97 20.08 20.90 -27.81
N TYR A 98 19.83 19.82 -27.07
CA TYR A 98 20.59 18.59 -27.24
C TYR A 98 20.33 17.94 -28.60
N LEU A 99 19.08 17.80 -29.03
CA LEU A 99 18.74 17.17 -30.31
C LEU A 99 19.29 17.95 -31.51
N ILE A 100 19.17 19.28 -31.49
CA ILE A 100 19.59 20.13 -32.60
C ILE A 100 21.12 20.32 -32.60
N HIS A 101 21.72 20.60 -31.44
CA HIS A 101 23.13 21.03 -31.35
C HIS A 101 24.08 20.04 -30.66
N GLY A 102 23.58 18.95 -30.08
CA GLY A 102 24.39 17.97 -29.33
C GLY A 102 24.82 18.44 -27.95
N ILE A 103 24.37 19.62 -27.49
CA ILE A 103 24.85 20.24 -26.25
C ILE A 103 24.09 19.68 -25.05
N LYS A 104 24.80 19.02 -24.12
CA LYS A 104 24.18 18.52 -22.89
C LYS A 104 23.97 19.67 -21.88
N PRO A 105 23.01 19.50 -20.95
CA PRO A 105 22.80 20.45 -19.86
C PRO A 105 24.06 20.54 -18.99
N GLY A 106 24.63 21.74 -18.86
CA GLY A 106 25.83 22.00 -18.06
C GLY A 106 27.15 22.08 -18.85
N GLU A 107 27.17 21.75 -20.14
CA GLU A 107 28.38 21.82 -20.98
C GLU A 107 28.71 23.24 -21.50
N VAL A 108 27.85 24.23 -21.27
CA VAL A 108 28.15 25.63 -21.65
C VAL A 108 29.05 26.27 -20.59
N LYS A 109 30.36 26.15 -20.76
CA LYS A 109 31.34 27.09 -20.18
C LYS A 109 31.67 28.15 -21.22
N GLY A 110 31.12 29.36 -21.05
CA GLY A 110 31.51 30.55 -21.81
C GLY A 110 30.36 31.23 -22.56
N GLN A 111 30.14 32.50 -22.21
CA GLN A 111 29.29 33.50 -22.87
C GLN A 111 27.77 33.30 -22.72
N ASP A 112 27.27 33.66 -21.54
CA ASP A 112 26.25 34.72 -21.37
C ASP A 112 26.09 34.97 -19.86
N GLN A 113 26.80 35.98 -19.36
CA GLN A 113 26.52 36.55 -18.04
C GLN A 113 25.27 37.40 -18.16
N ASP A 114 24.13 36.86 -17.74
CA ASP A 114 23.12 37.63 -16.99
C ASP A 114 22.00 36.70 -16.48
N GLY A 115 22.02 36.43 -15.17
CA GLY A 115 20.85 35.93 -14.44
C GLY A 115 20.99 34.56 -13.76
N ALA A 116 22.04 34.36 -12.96
CA ALA A 116 22.04 33.30 -11.95
C ALA A 116 22.69 33.82 -10.66
N ARG A 117 21.85 34.33 -9.76
CA ARG A 117 22.14 34.31 -8.32
C ARG A 117 20.99 33.55 -7.68
N ASP A 118 21.34 32.69 -6.72
CA ASP A 118 20.51 31.78 -5.94
C ASP A 118 20.38 30.35 -6.49
N ALA A 119 21.48 29.60 -6.39
CA ALA A 119 21.43 28.19 -6.01
C ALA A 119 22.61 27.91 -5.07
N PRO A 120 22.39 27.46 -3.82
CA PRO A 120 23.47 26.95 -2.99
C PRO A 120 23.97 25.64 -3.60
N HIS A 121 25.28 25.53 -3.73
CA HIS A 121 25.99 24.28 -3.97
C HIS A 121 25.59 23.27 -2.89
N LEU A 122 25.02 22.13 -3.29
CA LEU A 122 24.95 20.95 -2.43
C LEU A 122 25.77 19.87 -3.13
N GLU A 123 26.94 19.65 -2.56
CA GLU A 123 27.81 18.52 -2.85
C GLU A 123 27.02 17.22 -2.63
N ALA A 124 27.28 16.24 -3.51
CA ALA A 124 26.91 14.87 -3.27
C ALA A 124 27.52 14.47 -1.92
N GLY A 125 26.67 14.10 -0.95
CA GLY A 125 27.16 13.66 0.36
C GLY A 125 28.14 12.51 0.18
N ASN A 126 29.40 12.77 0.52
CA ASN A 126 30.40 11.76 0.81
C ASN A 126 29.81 10.75 1.80
N VAL A 127 29.74 9.49 1.38
CA VAL A 127 29.74 8.38 2.33
C VAL A 127 31.19 8.27 2.82
N PRO A 128 31.47 8.21 4.13
CA PRO A 128 32.83 8.04 4.60
C PRO A 128 33.39 6.72 4.08
N GLU A 129 34.55 6.79 3.42
CA GLU A 129 35.42 5.64 3.18
C GLU A 129 35.77 5.02 4.53
N GLY A 130 35.14 3.89 4.83
CA GLY A 130 35.57 2.97 5.87
C GLY A 130 36.41 1.89 5.21
N GLU A 131 37.67 1.83 5.59
CA GLU A 131 38.70 0.90 5.13
C GLU A 131 38.18 -0.54 5.05
N THR A 132 38.49 -1.19 3.93
CA THR A 132 38.40 -2.64 3.75
C THR A 132 39.32 -3.37 4.73
N PRO A 133 38.85 -4.45 5.37
CA PRO A 133 39.70 -5.60 5.61
C PRO A 133 39.22 -6.78 4.78
N THR A 134 40.09 -7.21 3.89
CA THR A 134 40.17 -8.56 3.33
C THR A 134 39.95 -9.62 4.41
N VAL A 135 39.07 -10.60 4.15
CA VAL A 135 39.12 -11.90 4.81
C VAL A 135 38.87 -12.99 3.76
N GLU A 136 39.99 -13.58 3.34
CA GLU A 136 40.05 -14.92 2.76
C GLU A 136 39.64 -15.96 3.82
N GLY A 137 39.18 -17.12 3.36
CA GLY A 137 38.61 -18.15 4.21
C GLY A 137 39.59 -18.85 5.16
N GLU A 138 38.95 -19.65 6.01
CA GLU A 138 39.45 -20.84 6.73
C GLU A 138 39.66 -20.76 8.25
N THR A 139 38.86 -21.60 8.93
CA THR A 139 39.15 -22.43 10.12
C THR A 139 39.30 -21.81 11.52
N THR A 140 38.47 -22.34 12.44
CA THR A 140 38.54 -22.37 13.92
C THR A 140 39.82 -23.06 14.46
N PRO A 141 40.08 -23.16 15.80
CA PRO A 141 39.58 -22.45 17.01
C PRO A 141 40.71 -21.99 17.98
N GLY A 142 40.38 -21.26 19.06
CA GLY A 142 41.11 -21.40 20.34
C GLY A 142 41.38 -20.15 21.20
N VAL A 143 40.85 -20.21 22.43
CA VAL A 143 41.54 -19.94 23.72
C VAL A 143 41.84 -18.47 24.15
N GLU A 144 41.06 -18.07 25.16
CA GLU A 144 41.40 -17.43 26.45
C GLU A 144 42.09 -16.04 26.59
N ASN A 145 41.61 -15.38 27.66
CA ASN A 145 42.23 -14.39 28.56
C ASN A 145 42.12 -12.91 28.16
N THR A 146 41.22 -12.13 28.77
CA THR A 146 41.17 -11.60 30.16
C THR A 146 42.27 -10.57 30.41
N GLU A 147 41.89 -9.29 30.57
CA GLU A 147 42.33 -8.35 31.64
C GLU A 147 41.75 -6.94 31.37
N THR A 148 40.66 -6.55 32.05
CA THR A 148 40.61 -5.66 33.24
C THR A 148 41.52 -4.43 33.20
N LEU A 149 40.91 -3.22 33.26
CA LEU A 149 40.98 -2.34 34.44
C LEU A 149 40.17 -1.05 34.21
N SER A 150 39.24 -0.79 35.14
CA SER A 150 38.56 0.49 35.39
C SER A 150 39.33 1.24 36.51
N PRO A 151 38.76 2.29 37.15
CA PRO A 151 38.43 3.66 36.76
C PRO A 151 39.34 4.67 37.55
N PRO A 152 39.12 6.01 37.58
CA PRO A 152 38.11 6.61 38.47
C PRO A 152 37.46 7.93 37.97
N LYS A 153 36.29 8.29 38.54
CA LYS A 153 35.86 9.69 38.75
C LYS A 153 36.49 10.16 40.07
N PRO A 154 36.78 11.46 40.27
CA PRO A 154 35.85 12.27 41.07
C PRO A 154 35.78 13.75 40.67
N GLU A 155 34.87 14.44 41.34
CA GLU A 155 34.34 15.78 41.07
C GLU A 155 35.21 16.95 41.58
N THR A 156 34.73 18.16 41.24
CA THR A 156 34.74 19.43 41.99
C THR A 156 35.80 20.52 41.79
N MET A 157 35.24 21.72 41.49
CA MET A 157 35.57 23.10 41.93
C MET A 157 36.76 23.82 41.26
N LYS A 158 36.50 24.85 40.43
CA LYS A 158 36.16 26.27 40.70
C LYS A 158 37.42 27.14 40.68
N ASP A 159 37.47 28.12 39.78
CA ASP A 159 37.98 29.45 40.15
C ASP A 159 37.32 30.57 39.34
N CYS A 160 37.12 31.70 40.00
CA CYS A 160 36.42 32.92 39.56
C CYS A 160 37.37 33.88 38.83
N SER A 161 36.92 34.67 37.85
CA SER A 161 36.46 36.09 37.98
C SER A 161 36.50 36.67 36.54
N MET A 162 35.69 37.63 36.07
CA MET A 162 35.33 38.94 36.62
C MET A 162 33.93 39.41 36.19
N ASP A 163 33.42 40.30 37.02
CA ASP A 163 32.11 40.93 37.08
C ASP A 163 31.64 41.77 35.88
N ILE A 164 30.31 41.75 35.70
CA ILE A 164 29.49 42.88 35.23
C ILE A 164 28.78 43.45 36.46
N SER A 165 28.83 44.77 36.67
CA SER A 165 27.98 45.42 37.66
C SER A 165 26.66 45.90 37.05
N LYS A 166 25.58 45.27 37.54
CA LYS A 166 24.23 45.79 37.92
C LYS A 166 23.34 46.43 36.83
N SER A 167 22.05 46.12 36.72
CA SER A 167 21.03 45.84 37.76
C SER A 167 19.80 45.04 37.24
N GLU A 168 19.37 44.06 38.04
CA GLU A 168 18.01 43.59 38.45
C GLU A 168 16.75 44.22 37.82
N GLU A 169 15.58 43.58 37.68
CA GLU A 169 15.04 42.21 37.78
C GLU A 169 13.55 42.31 37.31
N ALA A 170 12.99 41.30 36.62
CA ALA A 170 11.57 40.86 36.77
C ALA A 170 11.10 39.87 35.67
N SER A 171 10.74 38.67 36.12
CA SER A 171 9.73 37.71 35.61
C SER A 171 9.49 37.55 34.09
N LYS A 172 9.83 36.37 33.55
CA LYS A 172 9.34 35.90 32.23
C LYS A 172 7.91 35.35 32.35
N SER A 173 6.94 36.13 31.88
CA SER A 173 5.62 35.65 31.46
C SER A 173 5.68 35.08 30.03
N LYS A 174 4.80 34.10 29.76
CA LYS A 174 4.49 33.59 28.40
C LYS A 174 4.29 34.76 27.42
N LYS A 175 5.03 34.79 26.31
CA LYS A 175 4.74 35.69 25.18
C LYS A 175 4.14 34.92 24.01
N GLU A 176 2.89 35.23 23.74
CA GLU A 176 2.19 34.98 22.48
C GLU A 176 3.04 35.39 21.27
N ILE A 177 2.93 34.62 20.19
CA ILE A 177 3.42 34.99 18.87
C ILE A 177 2.58 36.19 18.40
N ARG A 178 3.19 37.38 18.34
CA ARG A 178 2.55 38.56 17.74
C ARG A 178 2.34 38.33 16.24
N LYS A 179 1.10 38.52 15.76
CA LYS A 179 0.81 38.71 14.34
C LYS A 179 1.66 39.88 13.83
N GLY A 180 2.48 39.63 12.82
CA GLY A 180 3.30 40.68 12.19
C GLY A 180 2.41 41.81 11.66
N GLN A 181 2.77 43.06 11.96
CA GLN A 181 2.20 44.21 11.29
C GLN A 181 2.51 44.09 9.79
N GLY A 182 1.49 44.24 8.96
CA GLY A 182 1.62 44.27 7.50
C GLY A 182 2.57 45.37 7.04
N ALA A 183 2.89 45.37 5.75
CA ALA A 183 3.83 46.29 5.13
C ALA A 183 3.55 47.77 5.51
N ASP A 184 4.61 48.48 5.88
CA ASP A 184 4.62 49.91 6.21
C ASP A 184 3.88 50.75 5.13
N PRO A 185 2.76 51.41 5.47
CA PRO A 185 1.97 52.21 4.53
C PRO A 185 2.73 53.39 3.91
N ASN A 186 3.82 53.85 4.52
CA ASN A 186 4.63 54.97 4.03
C ASN A 186 5.78 54.54 3.11
N LYS A 187 5.94 53.25 2.84
CA LYS A 187 6.94 52.74 1.90
C LYS A 187 6.25 52.37 0.58
N PRO A 188 6.63 52.97 -0.57
CA PRO A 188 5.99 52.62 -1.83
C PRO A 188 6.18 51.11 -2.11
N PRO A 189 5.14 50.41 -2.60
CA PRO A 189 5.23 48.98 -2.85
C PRO A 189 6.41 48.70 -3.79
N CYS A 190 7.27 47.75 -3.41
CA CYS A 190 8.41 47.35 -4.23
C CYS A 190 7.90 46.84 -5.60
N ARG A 191 7.97 47.71 -6.61
CA ARG A 191 7.60 47.38 -7.99
C ARG A 191 8.53 46.26 -8.46
N LYS A 192 7.98 45.27 -9.18
CA LYS A 192 8.77 44.15 -9.69
C LYS A 192 9.88 44.71 -10.58
N ALA A 193 11.11 44.22 -10.45
CA ALA A 193 12.26 44.72 -11.24
C ALA A 193 12.01 44.75 -12.76
N LYS A 194 11.09 43.91 -13.26
CA LYS A 194 10.64 43.90 -14.65
C LYS A 194 9.91 45.18 -15.06
N ASP A 195 9.07 45.74 -14.20
CA ASP A 195 8.25 46.92 -14.48
C ASP A 195 9.13 48.17 -14.54
N ILE A 196 10.10 48.24 -13.63
CA ILE A 196 11.15 49.28 -13.61
C ILE A 196 11.98 49.22 -14.90
N ARG A 197 12.39 48.02 -15.34
CA ARG A 197 13.14 47.84 -16.60
C ARG A 197 12.33 48.24 -17.84
N MET A 198 11.02 47.98 -17.85
CA MET A 198 10.15 48.38 -18.96
C MET A 198 9.97 49.91 -19.01
N GLU A 199 9.76 50.56 -17.87
CA GLU A 199 9.69 52.03 -17.80
C GLU A 199 10.99 52.70 -18.21
N LEU A 200 12.14 52.18 -17.77
CA LEU A 200 13.46 52.70 -18.17
C LEU A 200 13.69 52.55 -19.68
N LYS A 201 13.29 51.42 -20.27
CA LYS A 201 13.38 51.21 -21.72
C LYS A 201 12.43 52.12 -22.49
N LYS A 202 11.20 52.34 -21.99
CA LYS A 202 10.23 53.28 -22.56
C LYS A 202 10.78 54.72 -22.55
N LYS A 203 11.31 55.17 -21.39
CA LYS A 203 11.96 56.48 -21.25
C LYS A 203 13.17 56.64 -22.18
N LYS A 204 13.99 55.60 -22.34
CA LYS A 204 15.14 55.62 -23.25
C LYS A 204 14.73 55.76 -24.73
N LEU A 205 13.63 55.13 -25.14
CA LEU A 205 13.12 55.22 -26.51
C LEU A 205 12.48 56.58 -26.81
N LEU A 206 11.75 57.15 -25.85
CA LEU A 206 11.23 58.52 -25.94
C LEU A 206 12.36 59.55 -25.97
N ALA A 207 13.40 59.37 -25.16
CA ALA A 207 14.60 60.22 -25.17
C ALA A 207 15.44 60.08 -26.46
N ALA A 208 15.29 58.98 -27.19
CA ALA A 208 15.91 58.77 -28.49
C ALA A 208 15.09 59.37 -29.66
N GLY A 209 14.06 60.18 -29.36
CA GLY A 209 13.27 60.90 -30.36
C GLY A 209 12.22 60.04 -31.09
N LYS A 210 11.90 58.85 -30.58
CA LYS A 210 10.79 58.05 -31.14
C LYS A 210 9.44 58.61 -30.70
N ASP A 211 8.48 58.54 -31.61
CA ASP A 211 7.13 59.05 -31.41
C ASP A 211 6.44 58.36 -30.20
N PRO A 212 5.79 59.12 -29.30
CA PRO A 212 5.14 58.56 -28.11
C PRO A 212 4.03 57.55 -28.40
N GLN A 213 3.30 57.68 -29.51
CA GLN A 213 2.26 56.72 -29.89
C GLN A 213 2.90 55.43 -30.43
N GLU A 214 3.97 55.55 -31.23
CA GLU A 214 4.72 54.39 -31.74
C GLU A 214 5.41 53.59 -30.62
N VAL A 215 5.95 54.27 -29.60
CA VAL A 215 6.53 53.63 -28.41
C VAL A 215 5.46 52.95 -27.57
N GLU A 216 4.29 53.55 -27.38
CA GLU A 216 3.18 52.92 -26.67
C GLU A 216 2.67 51.68 -27.43
N GLU A 217 2.47 51.80 -28.74
CA GLU A 217 2.08 50.69 -29.61
C GLU A 217 3.10 49.56 -29.62
N MET A 218 4.41 49.83 -29.59
CA MET A 218 5.46 48.80 -29.52
C MET A 218 5.35 47.96 -28.24
N PHE A 219 4.97 48.57 -27.11
CA PHE A 219 4.81 47.86 -25.84
C PHE A 219 3.42 47.25 -25.68
N GLN A 220 2.38 47.82 -26.32
CA GLN A 220 1.04 47.24 -26.38
C GLN A 220 0.95 46.06 -27.37
N LYS A 221 1.54 46.12 -28.56
CA LYS A 221 1.65 44.98 -29.50
C LYS A 221 2.35 43.78 -28.87
N LYS A 222 3.30 44.01 -27.96
CA LYS A 222 3.99 42.93 -27.23
C LYS A 222 3.14 42.27 -26.14
N ASN A 223 2.11 42.96 -25.66
CA ASN A 223 1.13 42.43 -24.70
C ASN A 223 -0.14 41.89 -25.40
N ASN A 224 -0.47 42.37 -26.60
CA ASN A 224 -1.66 42.00 -27.38
C ASN A 224 -1.38 41.12 -28.61
N SER A 225 -0.13 40.69 -28.87
CA SER A 225 0.13 39.64 -29.86
C SER A 225 -0.32 38.29 -29.32
N THR A 226 -1.59 37.94 -29.53
CA THR A 226 -2.08 36.56 -29.45
C THR A 226 -1.69 35.73 -30.68
N ASP A 227 -1.14 36.36 -31.72
CA ASP A 227 -0.50 35.65 -32.82
C ASP A 227 0.84 35.06 -32.36
N GLY A 228 0.91 33.72 -32.31
CA GLY A 228 2.16 32.97 -32.23
C GLY A 228 2.55 32.40 -30.86
N VAL A 229 1.61 32.09 -29.95
CA VAL A 229 1.95 31.27 -28.78
C VAL A 229 2.23 29.84 -29.25
N LYS A 230 3.51 29.46 -29.40
CA LYS A 230 3.94 28.09 -29.71
C LYS A 230 3.18 27.07 -28.85
N THR A 231 2.45 26.17 -29.50
CA THR A 231 1.73 25.05 -28.90
C THR A 231 2.69 24.01 -28.35
N LEU A 232 2.18 23.03 -27.59
CA LEU A 232 3.04 21.95 -27.07
C LEU A 232 3.67 21.17 -28.22
N GLU A 233 2.88 20.90 -29.24
CA GLU A 233 3.25 20.19 -30.44
C GLU A 233 4.31 20.97 -31.23
N ASP A 234 4.21 22.31 -31.31
CA ASP A 234 5.24 23.14 -31.94
C ASP A 234 6.60 23.04 -31.21
N TYR A 235 6.60 22.93 -29.87
CA TYR A 235 7.83 22.74 -29.12
C TYR A 235 8.41 21.34 -29.32
N LEU A 236 7.58 20.30 -29.35
CA LEU A 236 8.03 18.92 -29.51
C LEU A 236 8.56 18.64 -30.93
N ASN A 237 7.98 19.28 -31.94
CA ASN A 237 8.34 19.09 -33.35
C ASN A 237 9.44 20.04 -33.86
N GLU A 238 9.92 20.98 -33.02
CA GLU A 238 10.97 21.93 -33.38
C GLU A 238 12.25 21.28 -33.94
N PRO A 239 12.76 20.16 -33.39
CA PRO A 239 13.91 19.46 -33.98
C PRO A 239 13.61 18.93 -35.39
N SER A 240 12.44 18.34 -35.62
CA SER A 240 12.05 17.79 -36.93
C SER A 240 11.95 18.84 -38.04
N ASN A 241 11.72 20.10 -37.67
CA ASN A 241 11.65 21.23 -38.59
C ASN A 241 13.02 21.85 -38.91
N THR A 242 14.10 21.34 -38.33
CA THR A 242 15.45 21.88 -38.50
C THR A 242 16.26 20.99 -39.45
N GLU A 243 16.77 21.56 -40.54
CA GLU A 243 17.46 20.81 -41.63
C GLU A 243 18.67 19.99 -41.14
N LYS A 244 19.37 20.45 -40.10
CA LYS A 244 20.53 19.77 -39.54
C LYS A 244 20.39 19.63 -38.03
N CYS A 245 20.06 18.43 -37.57
CA CYS A 245 20.07 18.05 -36.16
C CYS A 245 21.28 17.17 -35.85
N ALA A 246 21.84 17.33 -34.65
CA ALA A 246 22.92 16.50 -34.15
C ALA A 246 22.46 15.08 -33.79
N HIS A 247 21.24 14.96 -33.27
CA HIS A 247 20.62 13.70 -32.86
C HIS A 247 19.17 13.63 -33.35
N LYS A 248 18.70 12.40 -33.64
CA LYS A 248 17.33 12.14 -34.06
C LYS A 248 16.60 11.36 -32.98
N LEU A 249 15.55 11.97 -32.41
CA LEU A 249 14.64 11.31 -31.47
C LEU A 249 13.35 10.91 -32.19
N GLU A 250 13.08 9.62 -32.24
CA GLU A 250 11.87 9.03 -32.78
C GLU A 250 11.03 8.42 -31.66
N ILE A 251 9.72 8.50 -31.80
CA ILE A 251 8.78 7.95 -30.82
C ILE A 251 7.90 6.95 -31.56
N LYS A 252 8.09 5.66 -31.27
CA LYS A 252 7.39 4.56 -31.94
C LYS A 252 6.43 3.90 -30.96
N LEU A 253 5.15 3.80 -31.35
CA LEU A 253 4.17 3.01 -30.61
C LEU A 253 4.24 1.55 -31.06
N VAL A 254 4.42 0.63 -30.12
CA VAL A 254 4.59 -0.81 -30.36
C VAL A 254 3.56 -1.57 -29.54
N ARG A 255 2.78 -2.46 -30.16
CA ARG A 255 1.71 -3.18 -29.46
C ARG A 255 2.29 -4.32 -28.63
N SER A 256 2.06 -4.29 -27.31
CA SER A 256 2.57 -5.31 -26.40
C SER A 256 1.58 -6.45 -26.16
N ASN A 257 0.27 -6.20 -26.33
CA ASN A 257 -0.76 -7.22 -26.21
C ASN A 257 -1.90 -7.03 -27.25
N PRO A 258 -2.22 -8.04 -28.08
CA PRO A 258 -1.34 -9.19 -28.39
C PRO A 258 0.02 -8.69 -28.93
N ARG A 259 1.08 -9.47 -28.73
CA ARG A 259 2.44 -9.05 -29.13
C ARG A 259 2.53 -8.89 -30.65
N SER A 260 2.95 -7.71 -31.11
CA SER A 260 3.23 -7.50 -32.53
C SER A 260 4.64 -7.99 -32.89
N GLN A 261 4.94 -8.12 -34.19
CA GLN A 261 6.28 -8.48 -34.64
C GLN A 261 7.32 -7.46 -34.16
N GLU A 262 7.01 -6.17 -34.23
CA GLU A 262 7.91 -5.12 -33.75
C GLU A 262 8.18 -5.22 -32.25
N PHE A 263 7.22 -5.73 -31.47
CA PHE A 263 7.42 -5.98 -30.04
C PHE A 263 8.44 -7.10 -29.82
N GLU A 264 8.31 -8.20 -30.55
CA GLU A 264 9.25 -9.32 -30.46
C GLU A 264 10.66 -8.91 -30.92
N ASP A 265 10.75 -8.18 -32.04
CA ASP A 265 12.01 -7.69 -32.60
C ASP A 265 12.78 -6.78 -31.62
N SER A 266 12.05 -5.99 -30.83
CA SER A 266 12.62 -5.03 -29.87
C SER A 266 12.60 -5.51 -28.42
N PHE A 267 12.17 -6.74 -28.15
CA PHE A 267 12.00 -7.27 -26.80
C PHE A 267 13.31 -7.29 -26.02
N LYS A 268 14.40 -7.79 -26.64
CA LYS A 268 15.71 -7.88 -25.97
C LYS A 268 16.31 -6.51 -25.67
N GLU A 269 16.19 -5.58 -26.61
CA GLU A 269 16.70 -4.22 -26.43
C GLU A 269 15.91 -3.47 -25.33
N SER A 270 14.58 -3.54 -25.37
CA SER A 270 13.73 -2.94 -24.34
C SER A 270 13.94 -3.57 -22.96
N HIS A 271 14.14 -4.90 -22.88
CA HIS A 271 14.49 -5.58 -21.63
C HIS A 271 15.85 -5.12 -21.09
N SER A 272 16.86 -4.93 -21.94
CA SER A 272 18.18 -4.42 -21.52
C SER A 272 18.09 -3.03 -20.89
N VAL A 273 17.25 -2.15 -21.45
CA VAL A 273 16.97 -0.82 -20.88
C VAL A 273 16.26 -0.93 -19.53
N TYR A 274 15.30 -1.84 -19.39
CA TYR A 274 14.63 -2.14 -18.12
C TYR A 274 15.61 -2.69 -17.07
N HIS A 275 16.48 -3.63 -17.46
CA HIS A 275 17.48 -4.26 -16.61
C HIS A 275 18.43 -3.22 -16.01
N SER A 276 19.00 -2.37 -16.87
CA SER A 276 19.86 -1.26 -16.48
C SER A 276 19.16 -0.26 -15.55
N TYR A 277 17.89 0.04 -15.84
CA TYR A 277 17.07 0.91 -15.01
C TYR A 277 16.82 0.33 -13.61
N GLN A 278 16.43 -0.95 -13.49
CA GLN A 278 16.20 -1.61 -12.20
C GLN A 278 17.47 -1.62 -11.34
N MET A 279 18.61 -1.96 -11.94
CA MET A 279 19.89 -1.98 -11.23
C MET A 279 20.29 -0.59 -10.74
N LYS A 280 20.26 0.43 -11.60
CA LYS A 280 20.78 1.76 -11.25
C LYS A 280 19.82 2.57 -10.39
N ILE A 281 18.52 2.50 -10.65
CA ILE A 281 17.51 3.36 -10.02
C ILE A 281 16.86 2.72 -8.80
N HIS A 282 16.66 1.39 -8.81
CA HIS A 282 16.06 0.65 -7.70
C HIS A 282 17.08 -0.14 -6.86
N GLY A 283 18.33 -0.29 -7.33
CA GLY A 283 19.37 -1.02 -6.60
C GLY A 283 19.13 -2.53 -6.60
N ASP A 284 18.38 -3.03 -7.58
CA ASP A 284 18.09 -4.46 -7.68
C ASP A 284 19.37 -5.24 -8.08
N PRO A 285 19.61 -6.44 -7.51
CA PRO A 285 20.75 -7.26 -7.90
C PRO A 285 20.58 -7.75 -9.36
N PRO A 286 21.68 -8.02 -10.10
CA PRO A 286 21.62 -8.37 -11.52
C PRO A 286 20.75 -9.58 -11.88
N SER A 287 20.56 -10.50 -10.92
CA SER A 287 19.74 -11.72 -11.07
C SER A 287 18.23 -11.47 -10.96
N LYS A 288 17.81 -10.34 -10.39
CA LYS A 288 16.40 -10.05 -10.13
C LYS A 288 15.62 -9.61 -11.38
N PRO A 289 16.07 -8.61 -12.17
CA PRO A 289 15.33 -8.11 -13.35
C PRO A 289 15.39 -9.06 -14.56
N SER A 290 14.95 -10.29 -14.37
CA SER A 290 14.86 -11.33 -15.41
C SER A 290 13.82 -10.99 -16.48
N GLU A 291 13.96 -11.61 -17.66
CA GLU A 291 12.98 -11.47 -18.76
C GLU A 291 11.58 -11.94 -18.35
N ALA A 292 11.48 -12.96 -17.49
CA ALA A 292 10.21 -13.44 -16.95
C ALA A 292 9.54 -12.40 -16.04
N GLN A 293 10.32 -11.71 -15.19
CA GLN A 293 9.78 -10.63 -14.35
C GLN A 293 9.33 -9.45 -15.21
N TYR A 294 10.17 -9.02 -16.16
CA TYR A 294 9.85 -7.96 -17.12
C TYR A 294 8.56 -8.26 -17.88
N THR A 295 8.46 -9.49 -18.42
CA THR A 295 7.29 -9.98 -19.14
C THR A 295 6.03 -9.89 -18.26
N ARG A 296 6.06 -10.53 -17.09
CA ARG A 296 4.93 -10.58 -16.17
C ARG A 296 4.51 -9.21 -15.67
N PHE A 297 5.44 -8.27 -15.51
CA PHE A 297 5.17 -6.97 -14.90
C PHE A 297 4.76 -5.90 -15.91
N LEU A 298 5.39 -5.86 -17.09
CA LEU A 298 5.29 -4.75 -18.04
C LEU A 298 4.82 -5.14 -19.44
N CYS A 299 4.94 -6.41 -19.84
CA CYS A 299 4.60 -6.83 -21.21
C CYS A 299 3.20 -7.44 -21.26
N ASP A 300 2.93 -8.37 -20.35
CA ASP A 300 1.66 -9.06 -20.26
C ASP A 300 0.53 -8.08 -19.91
N SER A 301 -0.64 -8.31 -20.49
CA SER A 301 -1.82 -7.50 -20.23
C SER A 301 -3.07 -8.37 -20.26
N PRO A 302 -4.08 -8.06 -19.43
CA PRO A 302 -5.39 -8.68 -19.56
C PRO A 302 -6.22 -8.05 -20.69
N LEU A 303 -5.79 -6.91 -21.24
CA LEU A 303 -6.58 -6.14 -22.19
C LEU A 303 -6.65 -6.83 -23.55
N GLU A 304 -7.86 -7.17 -23.95
CA GLU A 304 -8.16 -7.67 -25.28
C GLU A 304 -8.09 -6.53 -26.29
N GLU A 305 -7.56 -6.83 -27.47
CA GLU A 305 -7.49 -5.86 -28.55
C GLU A 305 -8.90 -5.58 -29.10
N THR A 306 -9.27 -4.30 -29.16
CA THR A 306 -10.49 -3.86 -29.86
C THR A 306 -10.07 -3.13 -31.12
N LYS A 307 -10.26 -3.78 -32.28
CA LYS A 307 -9.96 -3.22 -33.61
C LYS A 307 -11.16 -2.44 -34.17
N GLY A 308 -10.85 -1.54 -35.11
CA GLY A 308 -11.75 -0.52 -35.67
C GLY A 308 -13.02 -0.95 -36.40
N GLU A 309 -13.42 -2.22 -36.32
CA GLU A 309 -14.64 -2.74 -36.95
C GLU A 309 -15.86 -2.68 -36.01
N ASP A 310 -15.62 -2.63 -34.70
CA ASP A 310 -16.69 -2.43 -33.72
C ASP A 310 -17.05 -0.93 -33.68
N LYS A 311 -18.16 -0.55 -34.32
CA LYS A 311 -18.66 0.84 -34.42
C LYS A 311 -18.83 1.54 -33.07
N THR A 312 -18.75 0.78 -31.96
CA THR A 312 -18.86 1.28 -30.60
C THR A 312 -17.51 1.61 -29.93
N HIS A 313 -16.42 0.90 -30.26
CA HIS A 313 -15.14 1.00 -29.52
C HIS A 313 -13.89 0.88 -30.43
N GLY A 314 -13.96 1.37 -31.67
CA GLY A 314 -12.92 1.16 -32.69
C GLY A 314 -12.40 2.42 -33.39
N ARG A 315 -12.58 3.62 -32.82
CA ARG A 315 -12.40 4.87 -33.58
C ARG A 315 -10.93 5.28 -33.81
N VAL A 316 -9.98 4.72 -33.07
CA VAL A 316 -8.54 4.99 -33.24
C VAL A 316 -7.89 3.95 -34.16
N SER A 317 -7.06 4.41 -35.11
CA SER A 317 -6.51 3.56 -36.18
C SER A 317 -5.63 2.41 -35.69
N MET A 318 -4.88 2.61 -34.61
CA MET A 318 -4.05 1.58 -33.99
C MET A 318 -4.83 0.60 -33.10
N GLY A 319 -6.13 0.83 -32.88
CA GLY A 319 -6.96 0.08 -31.93
C GLY A 319 -6.67 0.40 -30.46
N TYR A 320 -7.52 -0.11 -29.57
CA TYR A 320 -7.33 0.01 -28.13
C TYR A 320 -6.49 -1.15 -27.56
N GLY A 321 -6.05 -1.02 -26.31
CA GLY A 321 -5.31 -2.06 -25.58
C GLY A 321 -3.98 -1.57 -25.02
N SER A 322 -3.01 -2.48 -24.90
CA SER A 322 -1.70 -2.21 -24.27
C SER A 322 -0.57 -2.08 -25.28
N PHE A 323 0.26 -1.07 -25.05
CA PHE A 323 1.35 -0.69 -25.93
C PHE A 323 2.59 -0.28 -25.13
N HIS A 324 3.74 -0.41 -25.77
CA HIS A 324 5.00 0.20 -25.37
C HIS A 324 5.30 1.37 -26.31
N GLN A 325 5.52 2.55 -25.76
CA GLN A 325 5.96 3.72 -26.49
C GLN A 325 7.49 3.81 -26.38
N HIS A 326 8.18 3.46 -27.47
CA HIS A 326 9.64 3.45 -27.54
C HIS A 326 10.16 4.83 -27.90
N TYR A 327 11.09 5.33 -27.10
CA TYR A 327 11.85 6.55 -27.34
C TYR A 327 13.21 6.13 -27.90
N ILE A 328 13.39 6.35 -29.20
CA ILE A 328 14.53 5.87 -29.97
C ILE A 328 15.41 7.06 -30.32
N LEU A 329 16.64 7.11 -29.80
CA LEU A 329 17.61 8.15 -30.09
C LEU A 329 18.74 7.57 -30.94
N ASP A 330 18.93 8.11 -32.14
CA ASP A 330 19.94 7.66 -33.11
C ASP A 330 19.90 6.15 -33.36
N GLY A 331 18.68 5.60 -33.47
CA GLY A 331 18.44 4.18 -33.72
C GLY A 331 18.50 3.27 -32.49
N LYS A 332 18.71 3.81 -31.27
CA LYS A 332 18.75 3.02 -30.02
C LYS A 332 17.59 3.36 -29.10
N ILE A 333 16.95 2.36 -28.50
CA ILE A 333 15.91 2.57 -27.48
C ILE A 333 16.58 3.12 -26.21
N ILE A 334 16.20 4.35 -25.83
CA ILE A 334 16.70 5.01 -24.62
C ILE A 334 15.67 5.07 -23.51
N ALA A 335 14.38 4.93 -23.83
CA ALA A 335 13.30 4.82 -22.85
C ALA A 335 12.09 4.11 -23.43
N VAL A 336 11.27 3.54 -22.55
CA VAL A 336 10.01 2.90 -22.91
C VAL A 336 8.93 3.29 -21.90
N GLY A 337 7.85 3.86 -22.43
CA GLY A 337 6.61 4.10 -21.70
C GLY A 337 5.63 2.95 -21.91
N VAL A 338 5.22 2.28 -20.84
CA VAL A 338 4.14 1.28 -20.88
C VAL A 338 2.81 2.01 -20.74
N VAL A 339 1.97 1.92 -21.76
CA VAL A 339 0.72 2.67 -21.86
C VAL A 339 -0.46 1.78 -22.21
N ASP A 340 -1.62 2.10 -21.64
CA ASP A 340 -2.90 1.58 -22.09
C ASP A 340 -3.66 2.68 -22.83
N ILE A 341 -4.09 2.38 -24.05
CA ILE A 341 -5.01 3.23 -24.81
C ILE A 341 -6.41 2.68 -24.54
N LEU A 342 -7.25 3.48 -23.90
CA LEU A 342 -8.60 3.15 -23.46
C LEU A 342 -9.61 4.14 -24.05
N PRO A 343 -10.92 3.80 -24.05
CA PRO A 343 -11.96 4.60 -24.72
C PRO A 343 -11.98 6.08 -24.34
N HIS A 344 -11.62 6.44 -23.10
CA HIS A 344 -11.64 7.83 -22.65
C HIS A 344 -10.25 8.41 -22.35
N CYS A 345 -9.20 7.59 -22.37
CA CYS A 345 -7.90 8.05 -21.94
C CYS A 345 -6.68 7.27 -22.47
N ILE A 346 -5.53 7.91 -22.38
CA ILE A 346 -4.24 7.22 -22.29
C ILE A 346 -3.88 7.07 -20.81
N SER A 347 -3.60 5.84 -20.37
CA SER A 347 -3.14 5.53 -19.03
C SER A 347 -1.65 5.21 -19.03
N SER A 348 -0.85 6.04 -18.35
CA SER A 348 0.57 5.79 -18.12
C SER A 348 0.73 4.76 -17.00
N VAL A 349 1.16 3.55 -17.37
CA VAL A 349 1.30 2.41 -16.45
C VAL A 349 2.67 2.42 -15.80
N TYR A 350 3.73 2.53 -16.60
CA TYR A 350 5.11 2.51 -16.12
C TYR A 350 6.05 3.20 -17.11
N LEU A 351 7.17 3.72 -16.62
CA LEU A 351 8.24 4.28 -17.44
C LEU A 351 9.59 3.79 -16.92
N TYR A 352 10.45 3.35 -17.83
CA TYR A 352 11.85 3.09 -17.56
C TYR A 352 12.72 3.64 -18.69
N TYR A 353 13.96 3.98 -18.36
CA TYR A 353 14.89 4.61 -19.29
C TYR A 353 16.33 4.19 -18.98
N HIS A 354 17.19 4.27 -20.00
CA HIS A 354 18.60 3.95 -19.85
C HIS A 354 19.29 5.06 -19.04
N PRO A 355 19.97 4.74 -17.92
CA PRO A 355 20.45 5.75 -16.96
C PRO A 355 21.35 6.83 -17.55
N ASP A 356 22.13 6.53 -18.58
CA ASP A 356 23.02 7.49 -19.26
C ASP A 356 22.29 8.67 -19.91
N TYR A 357 20.98 8.54 -20.15
CA TYR A 357 20.13 9.58 -20.73
C TYR A 357 19.32 10.33 -19.67
N SER A 358 19.66 10.21 -18.38
CA SER A 358 18.97 10.91 -17.29
C SER A 358 18.93 12.44 -17.46
N PHE A 359 19.92 13.01 -18.16
CA PHE A 359 20.02 14.45 -18.44
C PHE A 359 18.90 14.99 -19.34
N LEU A 360 18.22 14.11 -20.09
CA LEU A 360 17.05 14.46 -20.91
C LEU A 360 15.77 14.61 -20.08
N ALA A 361 15.83 14.36 -18.78
CA ALA A 361 14.66 14.40 -17.88
C ALA A 361 13.50 13.55 -18.40
N LEU A 362 13.82 12.34 -18.87
CA LEU A 362 12.85 11.39 -19.42
C LEU A 362 11.91 10.88 -18.32
N GLY A 363 12.38 10.77 -17.07
CA GLY A 363 11.60 10.26 -15.95
C GLY A 363 11.78 10.99 -14.62
N THR A 364 11.24 10.37 -13.57
CA THR A 364 10.92 10.98 -12.27
C THR A 364 12.11 11.31 -11.38
N TYR A 365 13.36 10.92 -11.68
CA TYR A 365 14.42 10.88 -10.64
C TYR A 365 15.26 12.16 -10.45
N THR A 366 14.88 13.31 -11.02
CA THR A 366 15.61 14.58 -10.80
C THR A 366 14.86 15.47 -9.82
N ALA A 367 15.57 16.21 -8.96
CA ALA A 367 15.02 17.15 -7.94
C ALA A 367 13.99 18.18 -8.49
N LEU A 368 13.84 18.25 -9.81
CA LEU A 368 12.93 19.13 -10.52
C LEU A 368 11.77 18.35 -11.17
N HIS A 369 11.25 17.31 -10.50
CA HIS A 369 10.15 16.40 -10.90
C HIS A 369 8.96 16.99 -11.70
N SER A 370 8.71 18.31 -11.65
CA SER A 370 7.77 19.09 -12.47
C SER A 370 8.04 19.10 -13.99
N ARG A 371 8.91 18.22 -14.51
CA ARG A 371 9.73 18.48 -15.70
C ARG A 371 9.98 17.24 -16.57
N ASN A 372 8.95 16.45 -16.85
CA ASN A 372 9.15 15.21 -17.60
C ASN A 372 8.75 15.37 -19.07
N LEU A 373 9.70 15.19 -19.99
CA LEU A 373 9.44 15.21 -21.44
C LEU A 373 8.42 14.13 -21.82
N TYR A 374 8.57 12.93 -21.25
CA TYR A 374 7.68 11.79 -21.42
C TYR A 374 6.19 12.14 -21.26
N SER A 375 5.80 12.72 -20.13
CA SER A 375 4.39 13.08 -19.89
C SER A 375 3.90 14.16 -20.87
N LEU A 376 4.78 15.06 -21.33
CA LEU A 376 4.43 16.05 -22.34
C LEU A 376 4.18 15.39 -23.69
N THR A 377 4.98 14.41 -24.07
CA THR A 377 4.74 13.57 -25.25
C THR A 377 3.42 12.82 -25.16
N GLU A 378 3.12 12.18 -24.02
CA GLU A 378 1.86 11.43 -23.86
C GLU A 378 0.62 12.34 -23.88
N ILE A 379 0.73 13.57 -23.36
CA ILE A 379 -0.32 14.59 -23.49
C ILE A 379 -0.55 14.96 -24.97
N ALA A 380 0.53 15.23 -25.71
CA ALA A 380 0.45 15.52 -27.15
C ALA A 380 -0.12 14.31 -27.93
N PHE A 381 0.26 13.09 -27.54
CA PHE A 381 -0.26 11.86 -28.12
C PHE A 381 -1.75 11.70 -27.84
N THR A 382 -2.20 11.94 -26.60
CA THR A 382 -3.63 11.95 -26.23
C THR A 382 -4.42 12.93 -27.11
N ARG A 383 -3.90 14.14 -27.33
CA ARG A 383 -4.52 15.15 -28.22
C ARG A 383 -4.59 14.69 -29.66
N SER A 384 -3.57 13.96 -30.13
CA SER A 384 -3.56 13.38 -31.49
C SER A 384 -4.62 12.29 -31.65
N LEU A 385 -4.79 11.42 -30.65
CA LEU A 385 -5.81 10.37 -30.67
C LEU A 385 -7.22 10.95 -30.55
N ASN A 386 -7.38 12.05 -29.81
CA ASN A 386 -8.67 12.73 -29.68
C ASN A 386 -9.27 13.16 -31.03
N LYS A 387 -8.40 13.46 -32.02
CA LYS A 387 -8.83 13.82 -33.39
C LYS A 387 -9.54 12.67 -34.10
N MET A 388 -9.27 11.42 -33.69
CA MET A 388 -9.90 10.21 -34.20
C MET A 388 -11.06 9.76 -33.30
N ASP A 389 -10.88 9.86 -31.98
CA ASP A 389 -11.92 9.56 -30.99
C ASP A 389 -12.10 10.73 -30.00
N GLN A 390 -13.19 11.48 -30.16
CA GLN A 390 -13.46 12.67 -29.35
C GLN A 390 -13.68 12.36 -27.86
N GLU A 391 -14.03 11.12 -27.49
CA GLU A 391 -14.21 10.72 -26.10
C GLU A 391 -12.85 10.50 -25.40
N LEU A 392 -11.80 10.16 -26.16
CA LEU A 392 -10.44 10.00 -25.66
C LEU A 392 -9.80 11.37 -25.45
N LYS A 393 -9.99 11.95 -24.28
CA LYS A 393 -9.50 13.31 -23.95
C LYS A 393 -8.69 13.42 -22.67
N TYR A 394 -8.65 12.35 -21.88
CA TYR A 394 -7.94 12.35 -20.60
C TYR A 394 -6.59 11.67 -20.67
N TYR A 395 -5.65 12.16 -19.87
CA TYR A 395 -4.37 11.52 -19.62
C TYR A 395 -4.28 11.13 -18.14
N TYR A 396 -4.15 9.83 -17.88
CA TYR A 396 -4.09 9.25 -16.54
C TYR A 396 -2.65 9.05 -16.14
N MET A 397 -2.22 9.73 -15.08
CA MET A 397 -0.84 9.73 -14.60
C MET A 397 -0.63 8.74 -13.46
N GLY A 398 -1.49 7.73 -13.32
CA GLY A 398 -1.44 6.77 -12.20
C GLY A 398 -1.97 7.38 -10.90
N TYR A 399 -1.15 7.32 -9.84
CA TYR A 399 -1.50 7.84 -8.51
C TYR A 399 -0.78 9.15 -8.17
N TYR A 400 -1.46 9.99 -7.39
CA TYR A 400 -0.99 11.15 -6.65
C TYR A 400 -0.97 10.79 -5.17
N ILE A 401 0.18 11.02 -4.52
CA ILE A 401 0.36 10.80 -3.08
C ILE A 401 0.82 12.12 -2.50
N HIS A 402 -0.07 12.78 -1.76
CA HIS A 402 0.14 14.13 -1.26
C HIS A 402 1.38 14.24 -0.34
N SER A 403 1.60 13.23 0.50
CA SER A 403 2.73 13.16 1.43
C SER A 403 4.05 12.71 0.80
N CYS A 404 4.08 12.37 -0.50
CA CYS A 404 5.28 11.86 -1.16
C CYS A 404 5.85 12.87 -2.16
N PRO A 405 7.05 13.44 -1.92
CA PRO A 405 7.67 14.39 -2.83
C PRO A 405 7.87 13.86 -4.26
N LYS A 406 8.12 12.54 -4.40
CA LYS A 406 8.27 11.89 -5.71
C LYS A 406 6.97 11.79 -6.50
N MET A 407 5.81 11.96 -5.86
CA MET A 407 4.49 11.77 -6.48
C MET A 407 3.66 13.06 -6.54
N VAL A 408 3.99 14.06 -5.70
CA VAL A 408 3.22 15.32 -5.60
C VAL A 408 3.30 16.17 -6.86
N TYR A 409 4.34 16.01 -7.69
CA TYR A 409 4.54 16.79 -8.92
C TYR A 409 3.41 16.61 -9.94
N LYS A 410 2.73 15.45 -9.95
CA LYS A 410 1.66 15.15 -10.90
C LYS A 410 0.48 16.13 -10.78
N GLY A 411 0.32 16.72 -9.60
CA GLY A 411 -0.64 17.79 -9.37
C GLY A 411 -0.29 19.15 -10.00
N GLN A 412 0.86 19.27 -10.68
CA GLN A 412 1.30 20.50 -11.35
C GLN A 412 0.93 20.52 -12.84
N TYR A 413 0.46 19.40 -13.39
CA TYR A 413 -0.17 19.37 -14.70
C TYR A 413 -1.58 19.95 -14.55
N TYR A 414 -1.87 21.02 -15.29
CA TYR A 414 -3.10 21.78 -15.15
C TYR A 414 -3.91 21.78 -16.45
N PRO A 415 -5.24 21.58 -16.39
CA PRO A 415 -6.04 21.26 -15.19
C PRO A 415 -5.91 19.78 -14.79
N SER A 416 -5.77 19.48 -13.49
CA SER A 416 -5.76 18.11 -12.97
C SER A 416 -6.90 17.84 -11.98
N LEU A 417 -7.36 16.59 -12.01
CA LEU A 417 -8.48 16.10 -11.23
C LEU A 417 -8.02 14.91 -10.37
N LEU A 418 -8.43 14.88 -9.10
CA LEU A 418 -8.29 13.75 -8.21
C LEU A 418 -9.62 13.00 -8.08
N LEU A 419 -9.55 11.68 -8.07
CA LEU A 419 -10.70 10.82 -7.84
C LEU A 419 -11.04 10.79 -6.34
N CYS A 420 -12.30 11.06 -5.99
CA CYS A 420 -12.79 10.88 -4.64
C CYS A 420 -12.75 9.38 -4.25
N PRO A 421 -12.14 9.02 -3.10
CA PRO A 421 -11.93 7.63 -2.72
C PRO A 421 -13.23 6.90 -2.35
N GLU A 422 -14.30 7.63 -2.05
CA GLU A 422 -15.56 7.09 -1.54
C GLU A 422 -16.68 7.13 -2.57
N THR A 423 -16.73 8.16 -3.42
CA THR A 423 -17.82 8.35 -4.41
C THR A 423 -17.39 8.15 -5.84
N TYR A 424 -16.08 8.02 -6.09
CA TYR A 424 -15.52 7.91 -7.45
C TYR A 424 -15.87 9.08 -8.37
N THR A 425 -16.17 10.25 -7.79
CA THR A 425 -16.34 11.50 -8.55
C THR A 425 -15.03 12.26 -8.66
N TRP A 426 -14.82 12.91 -9.80
CA TRP A 426 -13.60 13.67 -10.09
C TRP A 426 -13.66 15.09 -9.51
N GLN A 427 -12.62 15.51 -8.80
CA GLN A 427 -12.54 16.79 -8.10
C GLN A 427 -11.30 17.57 -8.53
N PRO A 428 -11.40 18.89 -8.80
CA PRO A 428 -10.23 19.73 -9.09
C PRO A 428 -9.20 19.68 -7.97
N ILE A 429 -7.94 19.45 -8.31
CA ILE A 429 -6.89 19.25 -7.31
C ILE A 429 -6.73 20.45 -6.37
N GLU A 430 -7.01 21.67 -6.86
CA GLU A 430 -6.94 22.92 -6.09
C GLU A 430 -7.92 22.90 -4.91
N LYS A 431 -9.08 22.25 -5.07
CA LYS A 431 -10.07 22.07 -4.00
C LYS A 431 -9.70 20.92 -3.06
N CYS A 432 -8.91 19.95 -3.53
CA CYS A 432 -8.51 18.79 -2.76
C CYS A 432 -7.32 19.08 -1.83
N ARG A 433 -6.33 19.88 -2.27
CA ARG A 433 -5.10 20.14 -1.52
C ARG A 433 -5.33 20.62 -0.08
N PRO A 434 -6.19 21.62 0.20
CA PRO A 434 -6.42 22.07 1.58
C PRO A 434 -6.93 20.96 2.51
N LYS A 435 -7.73 20.02 1.99
CA LYS A 435 -8.19 18.85 2.76
C LYS A 435 -7.03 17.89 3.05
N LEU A 436 -6.18 17.65 2.05
CA LEU A 436 -5.03 16.75 2.14
C LEU A 436 -3.87 17.32 2.97
N ASP A 437 -3.74 18.65 3.05
CA ASP A 437 -2.80 19.35 3.93
C ASP A 437 -3.19 19.13 5.41
N GLN A 438 -4.49 19.03 5.71
CA GLN A 438 -5.01 18.80 7.06
C GLN A 438 -4.97 17.31 7.45
N ASN A 439 -5.35 16.42 6.54
CA ASN A 439 -5.46 14.99 6.80
C ASN A 439 -4.85 14.17 5.66
N ARG A 440 -4.06 13.15 6.00
CA ARG A 440 -3.45 12.25 5.01
C ARG A 440 -4.49 11.57 4.11
N TYR A 441 -5.57 11.10 4.71
CA TYR A 441 -6.76 10.59 4.03
C TYR A 441 -7.89 11.60 4.21
N SER A 442 -8.54 11.96 3.11
CA SER A 442 -9.72 12.81 3.08
C SER A 442 -10.69 12.36 2.00
N ARG A 443 -11.97 12.46 2.34
CA ARG A 443 -13.07 12.53 1.38
C ARG A 443 -12.96 13.79 0.53
N LEU A 444 -12.89 13.63 -0.79
CA LEU A 444 -12.67 14.78 -1.69
C LEU A 444 -13.97 15.41 -2.17
N ALA A 445 -15.01 14.62 -2.43
CA ALA A 445 -16.30 15.11 -2.90
C ALA A 445 -17.03 15.96 -1.83
N PRO A 446 -17.98 16.81 -2.24
CA PRO A 446 -18.89 17.49 -1.33
C PRO A 446 -19.72 16.51 -0.47
N GLU A 447 -20.32 17.03 0.59
CA GLU A 447 -21.33 16.32 1.38
C GLU A 447 -22.59 16.06 0.52
N GLY A 448 -23.31 14.97 0.81
CA GLY A 448 -24.53 14.58 0.09
C GLY A 448 -24.31 13.87 -1.27
N VAL A 449 -23.07 13.80 -1.77
CA VAL A 449 -22.74 13.01 -2.97
C VAL A 449 -22.45 11.56 -2.57
N GLU A 450 -23.15 10.60 -3.15
CA GLU A 450 -22.93 9.16 -2.93
C GLU A 450 -22.31 8.48 -4.15
N ASP A 451 -21.89 7.23 -4.01
CA ASP A 451 -21.46 6.41 -5.14
C ASP A 451 -22.70 5.89 -5.88
N GLU A 452 -22.84 6.26 -7.15
CA GLU A 452 -23.95 5.82 -8.01
C GLU A 452 -24.03 4.29 -8.14
N ASN A 453 -22.92 3.59 -7.91
CA ASN A 453 -22.81 2.13 -8.00
C ASN A 453 -22.68 1.44 -6.63
N LEU A 454 -23.11 2.09 -5.55
CA LEU A 454 -23.00 1.53 -4.20
C LEU A 454 -23.83 0.24 -4.04
N ASN A 455 -25.00 0.19 -4.67
CA ASN A 455 -25.97 -0.89 -4.57
C ASN A 455 -26.12 -1.60 -5.91
N VAL A 456 -25.20 -2.52 -6.22
CA VAL A 456 -25.37 -3.44 -7.35
C VAL A 456 -26.19 -4.63 -6.85
N PRO A 457 -27.39 -4.89 -7.38
CA PRO A 457 -28.20 -6.03 -7.02
C PRO A 457 -27.46 -7.37 -7.22
N ASP A 458 -27.65 -8.34 -6.33
CA ASP A 458 -27.02 -9.67 -6.40
C ASP A 458 -27.34 -10.40 -7.72
N ASP A 459 -28.51 -10.11 -8.32
CA ASP A 459 -28.93 -10.62 -9.61
C ASP A 459 -28.27 -9.94 -10.82
N GLN A 460 -27.38 -8.98 -10.60
CA GLN A 460 -26.56 -8.38 -11.66
C GLN A 460 -25.10 -8.85 -11.60
N ILE A 461 -24.71 -9.55 -10.52
CA ILE A 461 -23.37 -10.11 -10.37
C ILE A 461 -23.29 -11.43 -11.13
N THR A 462 -22.35 -11.52 -12.07
CA THR A 462 -22.12 -12.73 -12.87
C THR A 462 -20.90 -13.49 -12.34
N ILE A 463 -21.04 -14.79 -12.13
CA ILE A 463 -20.00 -15.70 -11.64
C ILE A 463 -19.71 -16.75 -12.70
N LEU A 464 -18.43 -17.02 -12.93
CA LEU A 464 -17.98 -18.16 -13.73
C LEU A 464 -17.79 -19.36 -12.81
N PHE A 465 -18.67 -20.36 -12.90
CA PHE A 465 -18.61 -21.58 -12.10
C PHE A 465 -18.71 -22.82 -13.00
N MET A 466 -17.81 -23.79 -12.83
CA MET A 466 -17.73 -25.00 -13.67
C MET A 466 -17.76 -24.69 -15.19
N ARG A 467 -17.06 -23.63 -15.62
CA ARG A 467 -17.01 -23.11 -17.00
C ARG A 467 -18.36 -22.64 -17.56
N GLN A 468 -19.33 -22.36 -16.71
CA GLN A 468 -20.61 -21.74 -17.08
C GLN A 468 -20.74 -20.38 -16.42
N LEU A 469 -21.20 -19.39 -17.20
CA LEU A 469 -21.60 -18.08 -16.68
C LEU A 469 -22.98 -18.23 -16.03
N MET A 470 -23.09 -17.82 -14.77
CA MET A 470 -24.36 -17.83 -14.06
C MET A 470 -24.46 -16.65 -13.13
N ASN A 471 -25.70 -16.34 -12.75
CA ASN A 471 -25.98 -15.32 -11.77
C ASN A 471 -25.42 -15.70 -10.40
N TYR A 472 -24.93 -14.72 -9.63
CA TYR A 472 -24.46 -14.96 -8.28
C TYR A 472 -25.55 -15.55 -7.38
N THR A 473 -26.81 -15.13 -7.52
CA THR A 473 -27.95 -15.74 -6.81
C THR A 473 -28.08 -17.23 -7.12
N ILE A 474 -28.00 -17.62 -8.40
CA ILE A 474 -28.04 -19.04 -8.82
C ILE A 474 -26.81 -19.79 -8.31
N TYR A 475 -25.62 -19.19 -8.40
CA TYR A 475 -24.39 -19.76 -7.88
C TYR A 475 -24.50 -20.07 -6.38
N THR A 476 -25.03 -19.15 -5.57
CA THR A 476 -25.20 -19.39 -4.12
C THR A 476 -26.22 -20.50 -3.82
N GLN A 477 -27.23 -20.70 -4.67
CA GLN A 477 -28.16 -21.83 -4.56
C GLN A 477 -27.49 -23.15 -4.92
N LEU A 478 -26.67 -23.18 -5.98
CA LEU A 478 -25.95 -24.36 -6.43
C LEU A 478 -24.74 -24.71 -5.56
N ASN A 479 -24.15 -23.72 -4.89
CA ASN A 479 -23.06 -23.88 -3.96
C ASN A 479 -23.36 -23.18 -2.61
N PRO A 480 -24.29 -23.71 -1.79
CA PRO A 480 -24.67 -23.12 -0.50
C PRO A 480 -23.52 -23.05 0.51
N LYS A 481 -22.44 -23.81 0.26
CA LYS A 481 -21.23 -23.87 1.07
C LYS A 481 -20.13 -22.91 0.58
N ALA A 482 -20.35 -22.19 -0.52
CA ALA A 482 -19.42 -21.19 -1.03
C ALA A 482 -19.11 -20.15 0.07
N LYS A 483 -17.82 -20.05 0.43
CA LYS A 483 -17.34 -19.06 1.42
C LYS A 483 -17.35 -17.63 0.84
N ASP A 484 -17.63 -17.48 -0.44
CA ASP A 484 -17.51 -16.22 -1.21
C ASP A 484 -18.65 -15.25 -0.88
N ALA A 485 -19.84 -15.77 -0.56
CA ALA A 485 -20.93 -14.96 -0.01
C ALA A 485 -20.58 -14.32 1.34
N LYS A 486 -19.69 -14.98 2.08
CA LYS A 486 -19.16 -14.50 3.35
C LYS A 486 -18.05 -13.45 3.16
N ALA A 487 -17.44 -13.35 1.97
CA ALA A 487 -16.40 -12.39 1.63
C ALA A 487 -16.98 -11.06 1.14
N VAL A 488 -18.03 -11.09 0.30
CA VAL A 488 -18.76 -9.89 -0.15
C VAL A 488 -19.54 -9.25 1.01
N LYS A 489 -20.18 -10.06 1.85
CA LYS A 489 -20.94 -9.60 3.03
C LYS A 489 -20.04 -9.20 4.22
N LYS A 490 -18.73 -9.48 4.17
CA LYS A 490 -17.76 -9.24 5.26
C LYS A 490 -17.35 -7.77 5.43
N ILE A 491 -17.65 -6.91 4.46
CA ILE A 491 -17.20 -5.51 4.47
C ILE A 491 -18.11 -4.61 5.35
N LEU A 492 -19.29 -5.06 5.75
CA LEU A 492 -20.16 -4.31 6.66
C LEU A 492 -20.28 -5.04 8.01
N ILE A 493 -19.33 -4.71 8.89
CA ILE A 493 -19.47 -4.60 10.34
C ILE A 493 -20.36 -5.66 11.03
N SER A 494 -19.73 -6.43 11.93
CA SER A 494 -20.37 -7.15 13.05
C SER A 494 -20.80 -8.61 12.87
N GLN A 495 -19.84 -9.50 12.62
CA GLN A 495 -20.09 -10.94 12.78
C GLN A 495 -20.32 -11.39 14.23
N ALA A 496 -19.96 -10.58 15.24
CA ALA A 496 -20.32 -10.86 16.63
C ALA A 496 -21.70 -10.29 17.02
N ALA A 497 -22.09 -9.12 16.48
CA ALA A 497 -23.35 -8.46 16.89
C ALA A 497 -24.58 -8.93 16.10
N VAL A 498 -24.41 -9.41 14.86
CA VAL A 498 -25.52 -10.01 14.08
C VAL A 498 -25.82 -11.44 14.56
N TYR A 499 -24.83 -12.16 15.08
CA TYR A 499 -25.02 -13.52 15.61
C TYR A 499 -25.99 -13.55 16.81
N PHE A 500 -25.98 -12.51 17.65
CA PHE A 500 -26.97 -12.32 18.72
C PHE A 500 -28.27 -11.63 18.29
N LYS A 501 -28.42 -11.27 17.00
CA LYS A 501 -29.62 -10.59 16.46
C LYS A 501 -30.45 -11.39 15.44
N SER A 502 -30.04 -12.56 14.96
CA SER A 502 -30.93 -13.40 14.12
C SER A 502 -32.10 -13.99 14.92
N GLU A 503 -33.29 -14.06 14.32
CA GLU A 503 -34.54 -14.53 14.96
C GLU A 503 -34.78 -16.06 14.86
N GLU A 504 -33.81 -16.84 14.37
CA GLU A 504 -33.92 -18.31 14.37
C GLU A 504 -33.55 -18.86 15.77
N GLY A 505 -34.56 -18.95 16.64
CA GLY A 505 -34.42 -19.25 18.08
C GLY A 505 -33.93 -20.65 18.45
N GLY A 506 -33.85 -21.60 17.51
CA GLY A 506 -33.53 -23.00 17.80
C GLY A 506 -32.09 -23.26 18.23
N GLU A 507 -31.10 -22.55 17.68
CA GLU A 507 -29.69 -22.80 18.01
C GLU A 507 -29.26 -22.07 19.31
N ARG A 508 -29.92 -20.96 19.66
CA ARG A 508 -29.68 -20.22 20.92
C ARG A 508 -30.22 -20.95 22.12
N ILE A 509 -31.44 -21.47 22.02
CA ILE A 509 -32.02 -22.27 23.10
C ILE A 509 -31.18 -23.53 23.33
N LEU A 510 -30.57 -24.08 22.27
CA LEU A 510 -29.66 -25.22 22.37
C LEU A 510 -28.37 -24.86 23.11
N CYS A 511 -27.72 -23.74 22.82
CA CYS A 511 -26.51 -23.32 23.54
C CYS A 511 -26.79 -23.04 25.03
N VAL A 512 -27.93 -22.42 25.34
CA VAL A 512 -28.36 -22.18 26.72
C VAL A 512 -28.66 -23.50 27.43
N THR A 513 -29.37 -24.42 26.77
CA THR A 513 -29.68 -25.77 27.31
C THR A 513 -28.41 -26.57 27.56
N PHE A 514 -27.44 -26.51 26.64
CA PHE A 514 -26.13 -27.15 26.82
C PHE A 514 -25.29 -26.49 27.91
N GLY A 515 -25.39 -25.17 28.10
CA GLY A 515 -24.78 -24.50 29.26
C GLY A 515 -25.29 -25.06 30.58
N PHE A 516 -26.61 -25.24 30.72
CA PHE A 516 -27.18 -25.87 31.91
C PHE A 516 -26.79 -27.35 32.04
N PHE A 517 -26.81 -28.11 30.94
CA PHE A 517 -26.37 -29.50 30.92
C PHE A 517 -24.91 -29.65 31.39
N PHE A 518 -24.00 -28.83 30.86
CA PHE A 518 -22.60 -28.82 31.23
C PHE A 518 -22.36 -28.32 32.66
N LEU A 519 -23.22 -27.44 33.18
CA LEU A 519 -23.17 -27.04 34.59
C LEU A 519 -23.45 -28.24 35.50
N VAL A 520 -24.55 -28.97 35.24
CA VAL A 520 -24.91 -30.16 36.03
C VAL A 520 -23.85 -31.26 35.90
N LEU A 521 -23.33 -31.47 34.68
CA LEU A 521 -22.28 -32.45 34.43
C LEU A 521 -20.98 -32.08 35.18
N ALA A 522 -20.56 -30.82 35.12
CA ALA A 522 -19.38 -30.33 35.84
C ALA A 522 -19.54 -30.46 37.35
N MET A 523 -20.71 -30.10 37.90
CA MET A 523 -21.01 -30.28 39.32
C MET A 523 -20.96 -31.75 39.72
N GLY A 524 -21.52 -32.65 38.91
CA GLY A 524 -21.47 -34.09 39.16
C GLY A 524 -20.04 -34.62 39.20
N ILE A 525 -19.21 -34.24 38.23
CA ILE A 525 -17.81 -34.70 38.14
C ILE A 525 -16.96 -34.12 39.28
N LEU A 526 -17.12 -32.84 39.62
CA LEU A 526 -16.33 -32.20 40.67
C LEU A 526 -16.68 -32.69 42.09
N VAL A 527 -17.81 -33.37 42.26
CA VAL A 527 -18.22 -34.04 43.51
C VAL A 527 -17.60 -35.43 43.66
N ILE A 528 -17.18 -36.08 42.56
CA ILE A 528 -16.56 -37.41 42.60
C ILE A 528 -15.21 -37.34 43.33
N ASP A 529 -14.93 -38.37 44.13
CA ASP A 529 -13.65 -38.51 44.83
C ASP A 529 -12.49 -38.53 43.83
N GLU A 530 -11.47 -37.73 44.09
CA GLU A 530 -10.31 -37.60 43.22
C GLU A 530 -9.52 -38.90 43.05
N LYS A 531 -9.60 -39.83 44.01
CA LYS A 531 -8.99 -41.16 43.88
C LYS A 531 -9.53 -41.94 42.67
N ILE A 532 -10.67 -41.55 42.12
CA ILE A 532 -11.29 -42.16 40.94
C ILE A 532 -10.92 -41.38 39.66
N LEU A 533 -10.75 -40.06 39.75
CA LEU A 533 -10.57 -39.19 38.59
C LEU A 533 -9.10 -38.93 38.21
N GLU A 534 -8.16 -39.12 39.15
CA GLU A 534 -6.70 -39.01 38.94
C GLU A 534 -6.20 -37.68 38.32
N PHE A 535 -7.00 -36.61 38.34
CA PHE A 535 -6.62 -35.33 37.70
C PHE A 535 -5.57 -34.52 38.48
N GLY A 536 -5.41 -34.74 39.78
CA GLY A 536 -4.49 -33.95 40.63
C GLY A 536 -5.04 -32.58 41.05
N LEU A 537 -6.36 -32.37 41.00
CA LEU A 537 -7.01 -31.08 41.23
C LEU A 537 -7.03 -30.70 42.72
N GLU A 538 -7.30 -31.65 43.61
CA GLU A 538 -7.39 -31.51 45.06
C GLU A 538 -6.01 -31.35 45.69
N PRO A 539 -4.99 -32.20 45.42
CA PRO A 539 -3.62 -31.96 45.84
C PRO A 539 -3.05 -30.67 45.23
N GLY A 540 -3.41 -30.37 43.98
CA GLY A 540 -3.03 -29.12 43.33
C GLY A 540 -3.62 -27.89 44.03
N TYR A 541 -4.89 -27.94 44.40
CA TYR A 541 -5.57 -26.87 45.11
C TYR A 541 -5.09 -26.72 46.55
N GLN A 542 -4.84 -27.82 47.27
CA GLN A 542 -4.25 -27.78 48.62
C GLN A 542 -2.89 -27.11 48.58
N ASN A 543 -2.05 -27.47 47.61
CA ASN A 543 -0.75 -26.84 47.42
C ASN A 543 -0.86 -25.34 47.06
N PHE A 544 -1.83 -24.96 46.23
CA PHE A 544 -2.13 -23.55 45.94
C PHE A 544 -2.61 -22.81 47.20
N SER A 545 -3.48 -23.42 48.00
CA SER A 545 -4.03 -22.82 49.22
C SER A 545 -2.95 -22.59 50.28
N GLU A 546 -2.08 -23.57 50.51
CA GLU A 546 -0.93 -23.47 51.41
C GLU A 546 0.08 -22.41 50.94
N GLY A 547 0.35 -22.37 49.62
CA GLY A 547 1.20 -21.35 49.01
C GLY A 547 0.61 -19.95 49.13
N ALA A 548 -0.70 -19.79 48.89
CA ALA A 548 -1.42 -18.54 49.01
C ALA A 548 -1.50 -18.05 50.47
N GLU A 549 -1.71 -18.95 51.43
CA GLU A 549 -1.70 -18.63 52.86
C GLU A 549 -0.31 -18.14 53.30
N SER A 550 0.75 -18.84 52.88
CA SER A 550 2.13 -18.45 53.14
C SER A 550 2.47 -17.08 52.53
N PHE A 551 1.99 -16.80 51.32
CA PHE A 551 2.14 -15.52 50.65
C PHE A 551 1.39 -14.39 51.38
N LEU A 552 0.14 -14.61 51.79
CA LEU A 552 -0.65 -13.61 52.52
C LEU A 552 -0.05 -13.28 53.89
N LYS A 553 0.47 -14.29 54.61
CA LYS A 553 1.21 -14.11 55.86
C LYS A 553 2.48 -13.27 55.65
N GLN A 554 3.21 -13.49 54.56
CA GLN A 554 4.37 -12.65 54.21
C GLN A 554 4.00 -11.19 53.91
N GLN A 555 2.76 -10.91 53.51
CA GLN A 555 2.23 -9.56 53.31
C GLN A 555 1.58 -8.97 54.57
N GLY A 556 1.65 -9.66 55.72
CA GLY A 556 1.06 -9.20 56.98
C GLY A 556 -0.46 -9.33 57.06
N ILE A 557 -1.06 -10.14 56.20
CA ILE A 557 -2.50 -10.41 56.18
C ILE A 557 -2.75 -11.80 56.78
N ASP A 558 -3.29 -11.83 57.99
CA ASP A 558 -3.75 -13.08 58.62
C ASP A 558 -5.04 -13.55 57.93
N SER A 559 -4.91 -14.57 57.08
CA SER A 559 -6.02 -15.20 56.36
C SER A 559 -5.97 -16.71 56.52
N GLN A 560 -7.14 -17.37 56.55
CA GLN A 560 -7.27 -18.84 56.58
C GLN A 560 -7.19 -19.47 55.16
N GLY A 561 -6.55 -18.78 54.22
CA GLY A 561 -6.50 -19.14 52.80
C GLY A 561 -7.45 -18.31 51.92
N PRO A 562 -7.33 -18.38 50.58
CA PRO A 562 -8.00 -17.45 49.66
C PRO A 562 -9.50 -17.75 49.46
N ILE A 563 -9.89 -19.01 49.36
CA ILE A 563 -11.29 -19.49 49.24
C ILE A 563 -11.36 -20.91 49.82
N THR A 564 -12.56 -21.49 50.00
CA THR A 564 -12.68 -22.93 50.33
C THR A 564 -12.61 -23.77 49.06
N LEU A 565 -12.19 -25.03 49.18
CA LEU A 565 -12.21 -26.01 48.08
C LEU A 565 -13.58 -26.12 47.42
N MET A 566 -14.65 -26.12 48.22
CA MET A 566 -16.02 -26.20 47.70
C MET A 566 -16.36 -24.97 46.86
N THR A 567 -15.96 -23.78 47.31
CA THR A 567 -16.11 -22.54 46.55
C THR A 567 -15.30 -22.59 45.25
N PHE A 568 -14.07 -23.12 45.29
CA PHE A 568 -13.23 -23.30 44.10
C PHE A 568 -13.89 -24.24 43.08
N LYS A 569 -14.43 -25.38 43.52
CA LYS A 569 -15.17 -26.33 42.67
C LYS A 569 -16.41 -25.70 42.04
N ILE A 570 -17.15 -24.85 42.77
CA ILE A 570 -18.31 -24.13 42.24
C ILE A 570 -17.89 -23.13 41.14
N ILE A 571 -16.82 -22.35 41.37
CA ILE A 571 -16.29 -21.42 40.37
C ILE A 571 -15.84 -22.18 39.12
N LEU A 572 -15.14 -23.29 39.32
CA LEU A 572 -14.67 -24.14 38.23
C LEU A 572 -15.84 -24.75 37.45
N ALA A 573 -16.92 -25.16 38.11
CA ALA A 573 -18.13 -25.64 37.45
C ALA A 573 -18.80 -24.58 36.57
N ILE A 574 -18.80 -23.32 37.00
CA ILE A 574 -19.32 -22.20 36.19
C ILE A 574 -18.44 -21.96 34.96
N ILE A 575 -17.11 -21.99 35.12
CA ILE A 575 -16.16 -21.87 34.00
C ILE A 575 -16.36 -23.04 33.02
N CYS A 576 -16.56 -24.25 33.52
CA CYS A 576 -16.87 -25.45 32.74
C CYS A 576 -18.19 -25.34 31.97
N SER A 577 -19.24 -24.78 32.58
CA SER A 577 -20.52 -24.50 31.94
C SER A 577 -20.41 -23.49 30.80
N ILE A 578 -19.72 -22.37 31.03
CA ILE A 578 -19.49 -21.33 29.99
C ILE A 578 -18.67 -21.90 28.84
N THR A 579 -17.56 -22.58 29.14
CA THR A 579 -16.72 -23.20 28.10
C THR A 579 -17.48 -24.29 27.33
N GLY A 580 -18.26 -25.13 28.01
CA GLY A 580 -19.12 -26.13 27.37
C GLY A 580 -20.18 -25.50 26.45
N ALA A 581 -20.85 -24.43 26.88
CA ALA A 581 -21.80 -23.68 26.06
C ALA A 581 -21.13 -23.08 24.82
N LEU A 582 -19.93 -22.52 24.96
CA LEU A 582 -19.15 -21.97 23.84
C LEU A 582 -18.70 -23.04 22.85
N LEU A 583 -18.38 -24.26 23.33
CA LEU A 583 -17.97 -25.38 22.48
C LEU A 583 -19.13 -26.13 21.83
N THR A 584 -20.35 -25.95 22.31
CA THR A 584 -21.55 -26.64 21.79
C THR A 584 -21.76 -26.36 20.30
N PHE A 585 -21.67 -25.09 19.89
CA PHE A 585 -21.87 -24.71 18.49
C PHE A 585 -20.75 -25.20 17.55
N PRO A 586 -19.45 -25.00 17.86
CA PRO A 586 -18.36 -25.63 17.11
C PRO A 586 -18.50 -27.16 16.99
N GLY A 587 -18.86 -27.85 18.08
CA GLY A 587 -19.05 -29.30 18.09
C GLY A 587 -20.19 -29.76 17.16
N LEU A 588 -21.34 -29.07 17.20
CA LEU A 588 -22.45 -29.31 16.27
C LEU A 588 -22.00 -29.15 14.80
N ARG A 589 -21.31 -28.06 14.48
CA ARG A 589 -20.85 -27.80 13.10
C ARG A 589 -19.81 -28.83 12.67
N TYR A 590 -18.92 -29.25 13.56
CA TYR A 590 -17.95 -30.30 13.30
C TYR A 590 -18.63 -31.65 13.00
N ALA A 591 -19.68 -32.00 13.76
CA ALA A 591 -20.49 -33.18 13.50
C ALA A 591 -21.16 -33.18 12.11
N LYS A 592 -21.71 -32.02 11.69
CA LYS A 592 -22.29 -31.87 10.34
C LYS A 592 -21.27 -32.13 9.24
N VAL A 593 -20.04 -31.64 9.41
CA VAL A 593 -18.95 -31.88 8.45
C VAL A 593 -18.66 -33.37 8.34
N HIS A 594 -18.55 -34.10 9.46
CA HIS A 594 -18.34 -35.55 9.45
C HIS A 594 -19.47 -36.32 8.76
N LEU A 595 -20.72 -35.97 9.05
CA LEU A 595 -21.88 -36.60 8.44
C LEU A 595 -21.94 -36.34 6.93
N ASP A 596 -21.68 -35.10 6.50
CA ASP A 596 -21.60 -34.74 5.09
C ASP A 596 -20.49 -35.55 4.41
N THR A 597 -19.29 -35.64 5.00
CA THR A 597 -18.17 -36.45 4.47
C THR A 597 -18.54 -37.92 4.31
N LEU A 598 -19.25 -38.52 5.28
CA LEU A 598 -19.72 -39.90 5.20
C LEU A 598 -20.76 -40.09 4.09
N ASN A 599 -21.71 -39.16 3.95
CA ASN A 599 -22.74 -39.20 2.91
C ASN A 599 -22.14 -39.03 1.50
N TYR A 600 -21.15 -38.16 1.33
CA TYR A 600 -20.42 -38.02 0.06
C TYR A 600 -19.67 -39.31 -0.31
N LYS A 601 -19.17 -40.06 0.68
CA LYS A 601 -18.50 -41.34 0.46
C LYS A 601 -19.49 -42.43 0.05
N THR A 602 -20.64 -42.55 0.71
CA THR A 602 -21.64 -43.59 0.42
C THR A 602 -22.39 -43.35 -0.89
N LEU A 603 -22.53 -42.09 -1.34
CA LEU A 603 -23.23 -41.75 -2.59
C LEU A 603 -22.29 -41.55 -3.80
N GLY A 604 -20.98 -41.45 -3.60
CA GLY A 604 -20.05 -40.92 -4.61
C GLY A 604 -19.04 -41.88 -5.26
N ASN A 605 -19.04 -43.18 -4.97
CA ASN A 605 -18.02 -44.15 -5.46
C ASN A 605 -16.55 -43.78 -5.13
N TYR A 606 -16.27 -42.95 -4.12
CA TYR A 606 -14.88 -42.56 -3.76
C TYR A 606 -14.27 -43.49 -2.70
N SER A 607 -13.03 -43.92 -2.92
CA SER A 607 -12.24 -44.76 -2.02
C SER A 607 -11.23 -43.92 -1.21
N TRP A 608 -10.95 -44.30 0.04
CA TRP A 608 -9.89 -43.68 0.86
C TRP A 608 -8.48 -43.86 0.28
N SER A 609 -8.30 -44.75 -0.71
CA SER A 609 -7.03 -44.93 -1.43
C SER A 609 -6.56 -43.69 -2.19
N ASP A 610 -7.49 -42.81 -2.58
CA ASP A 610 -7.16 -41.63 -3.42
C ASP A 610 -6.58 -40.47 -2.61
N LEU A 611 -6.70 -40.51 -1.28
CA LEU A 611 -6.02 -39.58 -0.36
C LEU A 611 -4.58 -39.98 -0.05
N ALA A 612 -4.20 -41.24 -0.32
CA ALA A 612 -2.87 -41.79 -0.10
C ALA A 612 -2.09 -42.04 -1.41
N GLY A 613 -2.60 -41.54 -2.55
CA GLY A 613 -1.89 -41.57 -3.83
C GLY A 613 -0.66 -40.66 -3.84
N GLU A 614 0.36 -41.04 -4.62
CA GLU A 614 1.77 -40.58 -4.68
C GLU A 614 2.07 -39.05 -4.66
N ASN A 615 1.07 -38.18 -4.59
CA ASN A 615 1.26 -36.73 -4.48
C ASN A 615 1.22 -36.18 -3.04
N ALA A 616 0.98 -37.01 -2.03
CA ALA A 616 1.02 -36.58 -0.62
C ALA A 616 2.45 -36.31 -0.09
N HIS A 617 3.48 -36.88 -0.74
CA HIS A 617 4.88 -36.75 -0.31
C HIS A 617 5.49 -35.36 -0.58
N ASN A 618 4.92 -34.58 -1.51
CA ASN A 618 5.47 -33.27 -1.91
C ASN A 618 4.87 -32.08 -1.12
N TYR A 619 3.92 -32.31 -0.21
CA TYR A 619 3.32 -31.25 0.60
C TYR A 619 3.90 -31.15 2.03
N PHE A 620 4.74 -32.10 2.45
CA PHE A 620 5.32 -32.15 3.79
C PHE A 620 6.83 -31.86 3.88
N GLU A 621 7.53 -31.63 2.76
CA GLU A 621 8.90 -31.08 2.78
C GLU A 621 8.90 -29.54 2.81
N GLY A 622 8.21 -28.98 3.81
CA GLY A 622 8.49 -27.66 4.32
C GLY A 622 9.47 -27.79 5.49
N LYS A 623 10.75 -27.51 5.24
CA LYS A 623 11.85 -27.39 6.21
C LYS A 623 11.39 -27.28 7.68
N SER A 624 11.78 -28.24 8.50
CA SER A 624 11.77 -28.11 9.96
C SER A 624 12.58 -26.87 10.37
N MET A 625 11.89 -25.78 10.73
CA MET A 625 12.52 -24.74 11.52
C MET A 625 12.64 -25.26 12.94
N SER A 626 13.88 -25.58 13.33
CA SER A 626 14.21 -25.82 14.73
C SER A 626 13.83 -24.61 15.57
N ALA A 627 13.16 -24.85 16.70
CA ALA A 627 12.64 -23.85 17.62
C ALA A 627 13.73 -23.31 18.58
N GLN A 628 14.95 -23.09 18.10
CA GLN A 628 16.09 -22.64 18.92
C GLN A 628 16.90 -21.57 18.18
N ALA A 629 16.32 -20.38 18.03
CA ALA A 629 17.06 -19.13 17.78
C ALA A 629 16.15 -17.91 17.97
N MET A 630 15.51 -17.81 19.14
CA MET A 630 14.97 -16.55 19.64
C MET A 630 15.46 -16.43 21.06
N PHE A 631 16.69 -15.95 21.25
CA PHE A 631 17.19 -15.21 22.42
C PHE A 631 18.70 -15.10 22.32
N THR A 632 19.19 -14.18 21.47
CA THR A 632 20.55 -13.64 21.65
C THR A 632 20.69 -12.26 21.01
N GLU A 633 20.94 -11.29 21.87
CA GLU A 633 21.61 -9.98 21.70
C GLU A 633 21.04 -8.87 20.80
N ARG A 634 20.64 -7.76 21.46
CA ARG A 634 21.38 -6.47 21.60
C ARG A 634 20.48 -5.52 22.43
N GLY A 635 20.87 -4.71 23.42
CA GLY A 635 22.14 -4.29 24.00
C GLY A 635 21.92 -2.89 24.60
N LYS A 636 22.36 -2.68 25.86
CA LYS A 636 22.75 -1.41 26.52
C LYS A 636 21.73 -0.26 26.77
N SER A 637 21.34 -0.21 28.05
CA SER A 637 21.34 0.91 29.02
C SER A 637 20.52 2.20 28.80
N THR A 638 19.50 2.37 29.65
CA THR A 638 19.36 3.53 30.53
C THR A 638 19.39 3.01 31.97
N GLY A 639 20.47 3.33 32.70
CA GLY A 639 20.78 2.82 34.02
C GLY A 639 19.87 3.36 35.12
N ASP A 640 19.78 2.56 36.18
CA ASP A 640 19.28 2.84 37.53
C ASP A 640 17.78 2.66 37.78
N ALA A 641 16.85 3.07 36.90
CA ALA A 641 15.42 2.81 37.14
C ALA A 641 14.96 1.37 36.77
N VAL A 642 15.70 0.70 35.88
CA VAL A 642 15.32 -0.64 35.33
C VAL A 642 15.80 -1.78 36.24
N SER A 643 16.85 -1.58 37.03
CA SER A 643 17.37 -2.59 37.97
C SER A 643 16.37 -2.89 39.09
N ASP A 644 15.85 -1.84 39.74
CA ASP A 644 14.87 -2.00 40.82
C ASP A 644 13.54 -2.56 40.33
N THR A 645 13.11 -2.14 39.13
CA THR A 645 11.88 -2.69 38.51
C THR A 645 12.06 -4.17 38.14
N THR A 646 13.25 -4.56 37.66
CA THR A 646 13.55 -5.96 37.32
C THR A 646 13.68 -6.80 38.60
N ALA A 647 14.32 -6.30 39.65
CA ALA A 647 14.42 -6.99 40.94
C ALA A 647 13.05 -7.14 41.62
N GLN A 648 12.21 -6.11 41.61
CA GLN A 648 10.83 -6.18 42.10
C GLN A 648 9.98 -7.15 41.28
N PHE A 649 10.13 -7.16 39.96
CA PHE A 649 9.43 -8.10 39.08
C PHE A 649 9.91 -9.54 39.30
N THR A 650 11.22 -9.77 39.39
CA THR A 650 11.79 -11.10 39.67
C THR A 650 11.40 -11.59 41.06
N TRP A 651 11.37 -10.70 42.06
CA TRP A 651 10.88 -11.01 43.41
C TRP A 651 9.38 -11.33 43.42
N ALA A 652 8.55 -10.52 42.74
CA ALA A 652 7.12 -10.78 42.59
C ALA A 652 6.84 -12.10 41.85
N VAL A 653 7.58 -12.40 40.78
CA VAL A 653 7.48 -13.66 40.03
C VAL A 653 7.96 -14.84 40.87
N SER A 654 9.01 -14.67 41.69
CA SER A 654 9.50 -15.72 42.60
C SER A 654 8.47 -16.06 43.68
N ASN A 655 7.81 -15.05 44.25
CA ASN A 655 6.75 -15.26 45.24
C ASN A 655 5.48 -15.84 44.61
N LEU A 656 5.13 -15.44 43.39
CA LEU A 656 4.02 -16.03 42.63
C LEU A 656 4.29 -17.50 42.26
N ARG A 657 5.54 -17.90 42.03
CA ARG A 657 5.91 -19.31 41.80
C ARG A 657 5.72 -20.20 43.03
N GLN A 658 5.72 -19.64 44.24
CA GLN A 658 5.39 -20.38 45.46
C GLN A 658 3.88 -20.65 45.58
N VAL A 659 3.05 -19.72 45.07
CA VAL A 659 1.58 -19.86 45.04
C VAL A 659 1.13 -20.76 43.88
N PHE A 660 1.70 -20.55 42.69
CA PHE A 660 1.34 -21.28 41.47
C PHE A 660 2.41 -22.32 41.12
N SER A 661 2.37 -23.44 41.82
CA SER A 661 3.33 -24.53 41.63
C SER A 661 3.07 -25.37 40.37
N PRO A 662 4.05 -26.17 39.92
CA PRO A 662 3.83 -27.16 38.88
C PRO A 662 2.71 -28.16 39.22
N THR A 663 2.53 -28.49 40.51
CA THR A 663 1.46 -29.38 40.98
C THR A 663 0.08 -28.75 40.79
N TRP A 664 -0.06 -27.46 41.08
CA TRP A 664 -1.26 -26.69 40.80
C TRP A 664 -1.60 -26.68 39.31
N TYR A 665 -0.64 -26.34 38.45
CA TYR A 665 -0.85 -26.30 37.01
C TYR A 665 -1.18 -27.67 36.43
N ARG A 666 -0.53 -28.73 36.92
CA ARG A 666 -0.83 -30.10 36.51
C ARG A 666 -2.27 -30.49 36.85
N GLY A 667 -2.73 -30.17 38.05
CA GLY A 667 -4.11 -30.41 38.48
C GLY A 667 -5.14 -29.63 37.66
N LEU A 668 -4.95 -28.31 37.58
CA LEU A 668 -5.88 -27.42 36.89
C LEU A 668 -5.93 -27.69 35.38
N PHE A 669 -4.78 -27.73 34.70
CA PHE A 669 -4.75 -27.96 33.26
C PHE A 669 -5.06 -29.40 32.87
N GLY A 670 -4.74 -30.39 33.73
CA GLY A 670 -5.17 -31.78 33.53
C GLY A 670 -6.69 -31.87 33.48
N PHE A 671 -7.37 -31.32 34.49
CA PHE A 671 -8.83 -31.26 34.54
C PHE A 671 -9.43 -30.45 33.38
N LEU A 672 -8.91 -29.25 33.10
CA LEU A 672 -9.44 -28.39 32.03
C LEU A 672 -9.25 -29.01 30.64
N THR A 673 -8.12 -29.67 30.38
CA THR A 673 -7.87 -30.34 29.10
C THR A 673 -8.86 -31.48 28.92
N TRP A 674 -9.03 -32.32 29.95
CA TRP A 674 -10.02 -33.38 29.93
C TRP A 674 -11.43 -32.81 29.72
N TRP A 675 -11.81 -31.76 30.45
CA TRP A 675 -13.11 -31.12 30.32
C TRP A 675 -13.37 -30.60 28.90
N MET A 676 -12.39 -29.90 28.30
CA MET A 676 -12.50 -29.39 26.94
C MET A 676 -12.66 -30.52 25.93
N THR A 677 -11.92 -31.63 26.08
CA THR A 677 -12.07 -32.80 25.21
C THR A 677 -13.43 -33.48 25.38
N THR A 678 -13.92 -33.63 26.60
CA THR A 678 -15.23 -34.20 26.91
C THR A 678 -16.34 -33.33 26.36
N ALA A 679 -16.31 -32.02 26.59
CA ALA A 679 -17.30 -31.09 26.07
C ALA A 679 -17.33 -31.07 24.53
N TRP A 680 -16.15 -31.12 23.89
CA TRP A 680 -16.04 -31.23 22.43
C TRP A 680 -16.61 -32.55 21.91
N PHE A 681 -16.29 -33.66 22.57
CA PHE A 681 -16.81 -34.98 22.21
C PHE A 681 -18.32 -35.06 22.38
N THR A 682 -18.85 -34.66 23.54
CA THR A 682 -20.29 -34.72 23.84
C THR A 682 -21.10 -33.85 22.89
N SER A 683 -20.65 -32.63 22.61
CA SER A 683 -21.32 -31.73 21.66
C SER A 683 -21.28 -32.25 20.21
N THR A 684 -20.17 -32.86 19.80
CA THR A 684 -20.03 -33.50 18.47
C THR A 684 -20.92 -34.74 18.37
N THR A 685 -20.93 -35.62 19.37
CA THR A 685 -21.77 -36.82 19.39
C THR A 685 -23.25 -36.47 19.38
N PHE A 686 -23.67 -35.48 20.18
CA PHE A 686 -25.03 -34.97 20.11
C PHE A 686 -25.34 -34.38 18.74
N GLY A 687 -24.41 -33.63 18.14
CA GLY A 687 -24.58 -33.09 16.79
C GLY A 687 -24.78 -34.18 15.74
N LEU A 688 -24.04 -35.30 15.83
CA LEU A 688 -24.22 -36.45 14.93
C LEU A 688 -25.62 -37.06 15.09
N TYR A 689 -26.12 -37.16 16.31
CA TYR A 689 -27.49 -37.62 16.58
C TYR A 689 -28.54 -36.62 16.06
N TYR A 690 -28.36 -35.33 16.35
CA TYR A 690 -29.26 -34.24 15.94
C TYR A 690 -29.39 -34.17 14.42
N TYR A 691 -28.27 -34.17 13.69
CA TYR A 691 -28.30 -34.11 12.22
C TYR A 691 -28.73 -35.42 11.57
N SER A 692 -28.55 -36.57 12.21
CA SER A 692 -29.00 -37.86 11.63
C SER A 692 -30.50 -38.11 11.78
N ARG A 693 -31.18 -37.45 12.74
CA ARG A 693 -32.60 -37.70 13.06
C ARG A 693 -33.55 -36.52 12.85
N VAL A 694 -33.08 -35.28 13.04
CA VAL A 694 -33.94 -34.08 13.08
C VAL A 694 -33.80 -33.23 11.82
N ALA A 695 -32.64 -33.22 11.16
CA ALA A 695 -32.38 -32.39 9.97
C ALA A 695 -32.67 -33.09 8.63
N THR A 696 -33.22 -34.30 8.66
CA THR A 696 -33.65 -35.10 7.50
C THR A 696 -35.18 -35.15 7.32
N GLN A 697 -35.93 -34.45 8.18
CA GLN A 697 -37.29 -33.99 7.91
C GLN A 697 -37.24 -32.52 7.50
#